data_AF-A0A812Y7N5-F1
#
_entry.id   AF-A0A812Y7N5-F1
#
_cell.length_a   1.000
_cell.length_b   1.000
_cell.length_c   1.000
_cell.angle_alpha   90.00
_cell.angle_beta   90.00
_cell.angle_gamma   90.00
#
_symmetry.space_group_name_H-M   'P 1'
#
loop_
_entity.id
_entity.type
_entity.pdbx_description
1 polymer ?
#
loop_
_entity_poly.entity_id
_entity_poly.type
_entity_poly.pdbx_seq_one_letter_code
_entity_poly.pdbx_strand_id
1 'polypeptide(L)'
;VLVHSVSTLSEQTTPSWKNVSDTNFQVLNVNLEDLDLDGGELGGTIVWVGGVLLRWSANVFLAFFFLDGAGTDSEGPWFINTVELKAETTFAPSDYILVYAASARVRNLVTNKCSCLVLRAVHVTPMESYWQHHASKFAGKADRRGTIRRYLGAAEEASSKPGCRKQVRLARLICHVCGWVAKLELPVLCRDCGDLTPIHLLAKMLSTLEKPQSDARLEASLDTASSCVKKWSQQAEVVCSESFESIEALQHELSLALASDEDQADGSPAMAREFQRCMSQWHSLTLEERKVKVSAWALRLKALQEETSVSKLRRLILQLTAALAPPRLAAAESQVGRVDGTRIVSEELKVKVSQQAVQKTLLRSLALWRSLNLDVSEIEIARLRIKHLTNKFEEFHANFEFVASYSLWRRLRAFACGEQEIHATSAGDKQKKKCQRRRPAVLSDGRMYDPGPPRKKLRTIEHRPSEPKLLKCERCSHELISCWYFVHPKTSRASVLVPNTGHKPCNGQAGGGLRAFFKPADGLFAHPVVGSTSVSMANRALAEQTRPATRFIPDDSGALAISMFSAPVKKINTGFSARLLQFTDLDLDNDELGGTLSWTEHSQSYKVEYYHIFLATDDQGSNRLRLTNGNGPGIFQRSLLEEIPLIVWVPVTQHATHFCIFQVSFTDLDLDVLEFGGNLTWQQPSLDTSLITHYFVYFGLDSAGLDNHYNSSDLEPLGALSYVEMGEVPYGTNTFAVPAGTLRSSYSHFLVYSRSTLAEASTPAFLSFLGASLNASVTEVNFTDDAAGLKSDRSLKPS
;
A
#
# COMPACT_ATOMS: atom_id res chain seq x y z
N VAL A 1 -3.71 -26.95 -1.42
CA VAL A 1 -4.27 -26.92 -2.80
C VAL A 1 -5.44 -27.89 -2.90
N LEU A 2 -6.51 -27.50 -3.62
CA LEU A 2 -7.68 -28.31 -3.95
C LEU A 2 -7.76 -28.50 -5.47
N VAL A 3 -8.13 -29.70 -5.92
CA VAL A 3 -8.42 -30.03 -7.32
C VAL A 3 -9.81 -30.65 -7.43
N HIS A 4 -10.67 -30.00 -8.20
CA HIS A 4 -12.02 -30.47 -8.54
C HIS A 4 -12.05 -31.01 -9.97
N SER A 5 -12.61 -32.21 -10.18
CA SER A 5 -13.02 -32.65 -11.51
C SER A 5 -14.34 -31.99 -11.90
N VAL A 6 -14.46 -31.48 -13.13
CA VAL A 6 -15.73 -30.97 -13.67
C VAL A 6 -16.13 -31.77 -14.90
N SER A 7 -17.44 -32.02 -15.03
CA SER A 7 -18.07 -32.69 -16.16
C SER A 7 -19.22 -31.84 -16.70
N THR A 8 -19.69 -32.15 -17.91
CA THR A 8 -20.84 -31.51 -18.55
C THR A 8 -22.14 -31.56 -17.74
N LEU A 9 -22.23 -32.42 -16.72
CA LEU A 9 -23.43 -32.64 -15.89
C LEU A 9 -23.31 -32.07 -14.47
N SER A 10 -22.10 -31.97 -13.92
CA SER A 10 -21.86 -31.50 -12.56
C SER A 10 -20.37 -31.26 -12.26
N GLU A 11 -20.09 -30.28 -11.40
CA GLU A 11 -18.84 -30.13 -10.68
C GLU A 11 -18.78 -31.08 -9.47
N GLN A 12 -17.60 -31.61 -9.17
CA GLN A 12 -17.37 -32.46 -8.02
C GLN A 12 -17.53 -31.69 -6.70
N THR A 13 -18.40 -32.16 -5.79
CA THR A 13 -18.66 -31.50 -4.49
C THR A 13 -17.56 -31.71 -3.46
N THR A 14 -16.73 -32.75 -3.60
CA THR A 14 -15.69 -33.15 -2.64
C THR A 14 -14.36 -33.27 -3.37
N PRO A 15 -13.46 -32.28 -3.28
CA PRO A 15 -12.22 -32.25 -4.04
C PRO A 15 -11.19 -33.28 -3.59
N SER A 16 -10.22 -33.54 -4.46
CA SER A 16 -8.91 -34.03 -4.02
C SER A 16 -8.10 -32.86 -3.48
N TRP A 17 -7.39 -33.05 -2.37
CA TRP A 17 -6.61 -31.98 -1.75
C TRP A 17 -5.26 -32.49 -1.24
N LYS A 18 -4.32 -31.55 -1.11
CA LYS A 18 -3.01 -31.75 -0.50
C LYS A 18 -2.69 -30.48 0.26
N ASN A 19 -2.31 -30.62 1.53
CA ASN A 19 -1.70 -29.51 2.27
C ASN A 19 -0.36 -29.17 1.59
N VAL A 20 -0.25 -27.90 1.21
CA VAL A 20 1.00 -27.28 0.81
C VAL A 20 1.43 -26.46 2.01
N SER A 21 2.68 -26.64 2.42
CA SER A 21 3.30 -25.93 3.51
C SER A 21 4.72 -25.60 3.09
N ASP A 22 5.08 -24.31 3.14
CA ASP A 22 6.45 -23.79 2.99
C ASP A 22 7.34 -24.14 4.21
N THR A 23 7.24 -25.39 4.63
CA THR A 23 8.00 -26.01 5.71
C THR A 23 8.09 -27.48 5.34
N ASN A 24 9.15 -27.84 4.62
CA ASN A 24 9.31 -29.18 4.06
C ASN A 24 9.70 -30.21 5.15
N PHE A 25 8.71 -30.64 5.93
CA PHE A 25 8.83 -31.72 6.92
C PHE A 25 7.71 -32.74 6.74
N GLN A 26 7.93 -33.74 5.87
CA GLN A 26 7.13 -34.98 5.88
C GLN A 26 7.98 -36.10 6.48
N VAL A 27 7.55 -36.63 7.63
CA VAL A 27 8.06 -37.91 8.14
C VAL A 27 7.40 -39.02 7.35
N LEU A 28 8.19 -39.84 6.67
CA LEU A 28 7.74 -40.99 5.89
C LEU A 28 7.98 -42.30 6.65
N ASN A 29 7.23 -43.34 6.29
CA ASN A 29 7.33 -44.70 6.86
C ASN A 29 7.20 -44.76 8.39
N VAL A 30 6.13 -44.15 8.94
CA VAL A 30 5.66 -44.49 10.28
C VAL A 30 5.03 -45.89 10.20
N ASN A 31 5.69 -46.88 10.79
CA ASN A 31 5.16 -48.23 10.94
C ASN A 31 4.71 -48.45 12.40
N LEU A 32 3.62 -49.19 12.56
CA LEU A 32 3.03 -49.54 13.85
C LEU A 32 2.74 -51.04 13.79
N GLU A 33 3.64 -51.82 14.37
CA GLU A 33 3.50 -53.27 14.45
C GLU A 33 2.70 -53.57 15.72
N ASP A 34 1.50 -54.11 15.52
CA ASP A 34 0.54 -54.46 16.57
C ASP A 34 0.90 -55.84 17.12
N LEU A 35 1.10 -55.95 18.43
CA LEU A 35 1.74 -57.09 19.10
C LEU A 35 0.86 -57.74 20.19
N ASP A 36 -0.36 -57.25 20.43
CA ASP A 36 -1.38 -57.99 21.18
C ASP A 36 -2.24 -58.86 20.24
N LEU A 37 -3.11 -59.71 20.83
CA LEU A 37 -3.72 -60.85 20.15
C LEU A 37 -5.25 -60.93 20.31
N ASP A 38 -5.87 -59.89 20.86
CA ASP A 38 -7.30 -59.81 21.11
C ASP A 38 -7.94 -58.52 20.56
N GLY A 39 -9.13 -58.70 19.99
CA GLY A 39 -9.74 -57.67 19.15
C GLY A 39 -10.36 -56.54 19.95
N GLY A 40 -9.64 -55.43 20.10
CA GLY A 40 -10.15 -54.19 20.71
C GLY A 40 -9.11 -53.32 21.41
N GLU A 41 -7.88 -53.82 21.58
CA GLU A 41 -6.75 -53.06 22.13
C GLU A 41 -5.72 -52.73 21.01
N LEU A 42 -4.67 -51.98 21.34
CA LEU A 42 -3.60 -51.57 20.42
C LEU A 42 -2.28 -51.50 21.19
N GLY A 43 -1.46 -52.54 21.05
CA GLY A 43 -0.22 -52.73 21.79
C GLY A 43 0.97 -52.87 20.86
N GLY A 44 1.66 -51.76 20.55
CA GLY A 44 2.72 -51.76 19.55
C GLY A 44 3.78 -50.67 19.72
N THR A 45 4.94 -50.84 19.09
CA THR A 45 6.01 -49.83 19.04
C THR A 45 5.95 -49.04 17.74
N ILE A 46 5.81 -47.72 17.83
CA ILE A 46 5.85 -46.83 16.67
C ILE A 46 7.31 -46.57 16.27
N VAL A 47 7.66 -46.83 15.01
CA VAL A 47 9.00 -46.55 14.46
C VAL A 47 8.88 -45.77 13.15
N TRP A 48 9.73 -44.77 12.95
CA TRP A 48 9.90 -44.07 11.67
C TRP A 48 11.37 -43.79 11.35
N VAL A 49 11.67 -43.56 10.07
CA VAL A 49 13.04 -43.31 9.59
C VAL A 49 13.17 -41.85 9.15
N GLY A 50 14.00 -41.08 9.84
CA GLY A 50 14.38 -39.74 9.40
C GLY A 50 15.32 -39.79 8.20
N GLY A 51 15.06 -38.96 7.19
CA GLY A 51 15.92 -38.82 6.01
C GLY A 51 17.31 -38.28 6.38
N VAL A 52 18.34 -39.10 6.15
CA VAL A 52 19.78 -38.75 6.11
C VAL A 52 20.40 -38.16 7.40
N LEU A 53 20.86 -39.06 8.26
CA LEU A 53 22.16 -39.00 8.98
C LEU A 53 22.58 -37.71 9.74
N LEU A 54 21.75 -37.17 10.63
CA LEU A 54 22.23 -36.68 11.92
C LEU A 54 21.26 -37.04 13.05
N ARG A 55 21.74 -37.75 14.08
CA ARG A 55 20.93 -38.14 15.25
C ARG A 55 20.55 -36.92 16.09
N TRP A 56 19.26 -36.70 16.26
CA TRP A 56 18.71 -35.91 17.37
C TRP A 56 17.64 -36.74 18.09
N SER A 57 17.71 -36.80 19.41
CA SER A 57 16.69 -37.41 20.27
C SER A 57 15.85 -36.31 20.91
N ALA A 58 14.54 -36.32 20.70
CA ALA A 58 13.59 -35.44 21.36
C ALA A 58 12.63 -36.27 22.23
N ASN A 59 12.45 -35.88 23.49
CA ASN A 59 11.55 -36.56 24.42
C ASN A 59 10.10 -36.06 24.23
N VAL A 60 9.17 -37.00 24.15
CA VAL A 60 7.72 -36.72 24.09
C VAL A 60 7.09 -37.01 25.45
N PHE A 61 6.17 -36.16 25.91
CA PHE A 61 5.40 -36.37 27.14
C PHE A 61 3.91 -36.52 26.82
N LEU A 62 3.28 -37.59 27.32
CA LEU A 62 1.82 -37.70 27.47
C LEU A 62 1.42 -37.43 28.92
N ALA A 63 0.22 -36.88 29.13
CA ALA A 63 -0.37 -36.70 30.45
C ALA A 63 -1.88 -37.00 30.43
N PHE A 64 -2.28 -38.00 31.21
CA PHE A 64 -3.69 -38.27 31.53
C PHE A 64 -4.08 -37.58 32.83
N PHE A 65 -5.37 -37.23 32.99
CA PHE A 65 -5.88 -36.62 34.21
C PHE A 65 -7.12 -37.35 34.75
N PHE A 66 -6.97 -37.98 35.91
CA PHE A 66 -8.06 -38.27 36.84
C PHE A 66 -8.09 -37.20 37.95
N LEU A 67 -9.24 -37.04 38.61
CA LEU A 67 -9.46 -36.04 39.66
C LEU A 67 -9.51 -36.67 41.06
N ASP A 68 -8.82 -36.00 41.98
CA ASP A 68 -8.79 -36.10 43.45
C ASP A 68 -8.32 -37.40 44.14
N GLY A 69 -7.39 -37.19 45.09
CA GLY A 69 -6.80 -38.18 45.99
C GLY A 69 -5.51 -37.64 46.61
N ALA A 70 -5.54 -37.18 47.87
CA ALA A 70 -4.42 -36.50 48.52
C ALA A 70 -3.47 -37.45 49.27
N GLY A 71 -2.19 -37.08 49.34
CA GLY A 71 -1.16 -37.75 50.15
C GLY A 71 0.15 -36.94 50.14
N THR A 72 0.90 -36.95 51.24
CA THR A 72 2.10 -36.12 51.46
C THR A 72 3.38 -36.96 51.60
N ASP A 73 4.53 -36.27 51.69
CA ASP A 73 5.81 -36.68 52.32
C ASP A 73 7.03 -36.99 51.40
N SER A 74 7.96 -36.02 51.40
CA SER A 74 9.43 -36.09 51.52
C SER A 74 10.36 -37.08 50.75
N GLU A 75 11.48 -36.50 50.29
CA GLU A 75 12.84 -37.04 50.03
C GLU A 75 13.23 -37.70 48.68
N GLY A 76 14.43 -37.32 48.20
CA GLY A 76 15.36 -38.21 47.46
C GLY A 76 15.21 -38.32 45.92
N PRO A 77 16.27 -38.02 45.12
CA PRO A 77 16.20 -38.11 43.65
C PRO A 77 16.73 -39.44 43.07
N TRP A 78 16.03 -40.00 42.07
CA TRP A 78 16.56 -40.98 41.10
C TRP A 78 15.99 -40.71 39.70
N PHE A 79 16.80 -40.97 38.65
CA PHE A 79 16.41 -40.83 37.24
C PHE A 79 15.98 -42.18 36.65
N ILE A 80 14.92 -42.20 35.82
CA ILE A 80 14.59 -43.33 34.92
C ILE A 80 14.12 -42.76 33.56
N ASN A 81 14.59 -43.36 32.46
CA ASN A 81 14.29 -42.98 31.06
C ASN A 81 13.57 -44.13 30.31
N THR A 82 12.32 -44.44 30.66
CA THR A 82 11.41 -45.28 29.86
C THR A 82 9.97 -45.12 30.34
N VAL A 83 9.01 -45.27 29.43
CA VAL A 83 7.59 -45.51 29.77
C VAL A 83 7.15 -46.75 29.02
N GLU A 84 6.55 -47.69 29.75
CA GLU A 84 6.01 -48.95 29.25
C GLU A 84 4.50 -48.92 29.54
N LEU A 85 3.67 -49.11 28.51
CA LEU A 85 2.21 -49.16 28.67
C LEU A 85 1.82 -50.58 29.13
N LYS A 86 0.95 -50.67 30.14
CA LYS A 86 0.43 -51.95 30.63
C LYS A 86 -0.94 -52.28 30.02
N ALA A 87 -1.14 -53.56 29.75
CA ALA A 87 -2.20 -54.13 28.91
C ALA A 87 -3.60 -54.19 29.57
N GLU A 88 -4.11 -53.07 30.07
CA GLU A 88 -5.49 -52.94 30.55
C GLU A 88 -6.04 -51.54 30.21
N THR A 89 -6.35 -51.26 28.95
CA THR A 89 -7.04 -50.00 28.56
C THR A 89 -7.88 -50.18 27.30
N THR A 90 -9.17 -50.51 27.49
CA THR A 90 -10.15 -50.62 26.41
C THR A 90 -10.69 -49.27 25.97
N PHE A 91 -10.84 -49.08 24.65
CA PHE A 91 -11.39 -47.86 24.02
C PHE A 91 -12.77 -48.11 23.40
N ALA A 92 -13.59 -47.07 23.28
CA ALA A 92 -14.85 -47.15 22.54
C ALA A 92 -14.62 -46.90 21.03
N PRO A 93 -15.47 -47.44 20.12
CA PRO A 93 -15.31 -47.25 18.67
C PRO A 93 -15.43 -45.81 18.14
N SER A 94 -15.73 -44.86 19.02
CA SER A 94 -15.82 -43.42 18.75
C SER A 94 -14.57 -42.63 19.19
N ASP A 95 -13.59 -43.28 19.80
CA ASP A 95 -12.45 -42.61 20.41
C ASP A 95 -11.32 -42.43 19.40
N TYR A 96 -10.71 -41.24 19.38
CA TYR A 96 -9.60 -40.89 18.50
C TYR A 96 -8.42 -40.36 19.32
N ILE A 97 -7.24 -40.93 19.07
CA ILE A 97 -5.98 -40.48 19.68
C ILE A 97 -5.50 -39.23 18.92
N LEU A 98 -5.71 -38.04 19.49
CA LEU A 98 -5.07 -36.82 18.99
C LEU A 98 -3.69 -36.63 19.63
N VAL A 99 -2.64 -36.81 18.82
CA VAL A 99 -1.27 -36.44 19.19
C VAL A 99 -1.03 -34.97 18.84
N TYR A 100 -1.14 -34.09 19.83
CA TYR A 100 -0.67 -32.71 19.70
C TYR A 100 0.79 -32.57 20.12
N ALA A 101 1.63 -32.01 19.25
CA ALA A 101 2.89 -31.39 19.65
C ALA A 101 2.61 -30.04 20.34
N ALA A 102 1.98 -30.07 21.51
CA ALA A 102 1.64 -28.88 22.29
C ALA A 102 2.51 -28.80 23.55
N SER A 103 3.39 -27.79 23.61
CA SER A 103 4.05 -27.39 24.85
C SER A 103 3.03 -26.74 25.78
N ALA A 104 2.44 -27.55 26.66
CA ALA A 104 1.56 -27.08 27.73
C ALA A 104 2.06 -27.61 29.08
N ARG A 105 2.41 -26.69 29.99
CA ARG A 105 2.53 -26.99 31.42
C ARG A 105 1.42 -26.27 32.17
N VAL A 106 0.52 -27.05 32.77
CA VAL A 106 -0.59 -26.59 33.61
C VAL A 106 -0.52 -27.34 34.94
N ARG A 107 -1.11 -26.76 36.01
CA ARG A 107 -1.42 -27.35 37.35
C ARG A 107 -0.25 -27.33 38.35
N ASN A 108 -0.41 -27.10 39.67
CA ASN A 108 -1.57 -26.77 40.55
C ASN A 108 -0.98 -26.05 41.82
N LEU A 109 -1.67 -25.35 42.74
CA LEU A 109 -3.09 -24.96 42.97
C LEU A 109 -3.16 -23.70 43.91
N VAL A 110 -4.36 -23.33 44.40
CA VAL A 110 -4.72 -22.53 45.62
C VAL A 110 -3.65 -21.59 46.24
N THR A 111 -3.71 -20.24 46.21
CA THR A 111 -4.71 -19.30 45.65
C THR A 111 -4.07 -18.15 44.82
N ASN A 112 -4.75 -17.77 43.73
CA ASN A 112 -4.67 -16.49 42.99
C ASN A 112 -3.40 -16.09 42.18
N LYS A 113 -3.35 -16.59 40.92
CA LYS A 113 -2.82 -15.96 39.67
C LYS A 113 -1.29 -15.94 39.37
N CYS A 114 -0.82 -17.06 38.80
CA CYS A 114 0.20 -17.33 37.75
C CYS A 114 1.53 -16.54 37.57
N SER A 115 2.62 -17.33 37.69
CA SER A 115 3.74 -17.54 36.72
C SER A 115 4.87 -16.52 36.49
N CYS A 116 6.08 -17.06 36.25
CA CYS A 116 7.38 -16.36 36.20
C CYS A 116 8.05 -16.40 34.80
N LEU A 117 9.09 -15.58 34.60
CA LEU A 117 10.07 -15.69 33.50
C LEU A 117 11.51 -15.48 34.01
N VAL A 118 12.52 -15.95 33.28
CA VAL A 118 13.96 -15.70 33.53
C VAL A 118 14.58 -15.07 32.28
N LEU A 119 15.49 -14.10 32.48
CA LEU A 119 15.98 -13.18 31.45
C LEU A 119 17.37 -13.53 30.89
N ARG A 120 17.58 -13.17 29.61
CA ARG A 120 18.90 -12.89 29.00
C ARG A 120 19.36 -11.48 29.38
N ALA A 121 20.66 -11.26 29.46
CA ALA A 121 21.24 -9.93 29.69
C ALA A 121 21.14 -9.04 28.43
N VAL A 122 20.80 -7.76 28.63
CA VAL A 122 20.60 -6.75 27.57
C VAL A 122 21.57 -5.59 27.78
N HIS A 123 22.10 -5.01 26.71
CA HIS A 123 22.97 -3.83 26.78
C HIS A 123 22.12 -2.57 27.03
N VAL A 124 22.35 -1.89 28.15
CA VAL A 124 21.47 -0.83 28.65
C VAL A 124 22.10 0.55 28.41
N THR A 125 21.39 1.49 27.78
CA THR A 125 21.90 2.87 27.60
C THR A 125 22.03 3.59 28.95
N PRO A 126 22.84 4.66 29.11
CA PRO A 126 22.95 5.38 30.38
C PRO A 126 21.62 5.95 30.90
N MET A 127 20.74 6.38 30.00
CA MET A 127 19.41 6.87 30.37
C MET A 127 18.45 5.72 30.68
N GLU A 128 18.58 4.59 29.99
CA GLU A 128 17.82 3.39 30.30
C GLU A 128 18.27 2.74 31.60
N SER A 129 19.57 2.75 31.93
CA SER A 129 20.09 2.21 33.19
C SER A 129 19.67 3.09 34.35
N TYR A 130 19.52 4.40 34.10
CA TYR A 130 18.86 5.33 35.01
C TYR A 130 17.36 5.01 35.18
N TRP A 131 16.59 4.78 34.11
CA TRP A 131 15.18 4.38 34.22
C TRP A 131 15.01 3.02 34.93
N GLN A 132 15.81 2.01 34.56
CA GLN A 132 15.84 0.69 35.19
C GLN A 132 16.27 0.79 36.66
N HIS A 133 17.27 1.62 37.01
CA HIS A 133 17.63 1.89 38.40
C HIS A 133 16.46 2.49 39.17
N HIS A 134 15.77 3.49 38.62
CA HIS A 134 14.62 4.13 39.27
C HIS A 134 13.40 3.22 39.37
N ALA A 135 13.13 2.37 38.36
CA ALA A 135 12.08 1.36 38.37
C ALA A 135 12.37 0.23 39.36
N SER A 136 13.57 -0.36 39.32
CA SER A 136 14.01 -1.39 40.28
C SER A 136 13.98 -0.88 41.73
N LYS A 137 14.49 0.34 41.96
CA LYS A 137 14.46 1.00 43.28
C LYS A 137 13.05 1.31 43.77
N PHE A 138 12.08 1.51 42.88
CA PHE A 138 10.67 1.66 43.22
C PHE A 138 10.00 0.31 43.50
N ALA A 139 10.20 -0.69 42.63
CA ALA A 139 9.69 -2.04 42.77
C ALA A 139 10.11 -2.69 44.10
N GLY A 140 11.37 -2.47 44.52
CA GLY A 140 11.93 -2.97 45.78
C GLY A 140 11.54 -2.19 47.06
N LYS A 141 10.65 -1.18 47.00
CA LYS A 141 10.14 -0.53 48.22
C LYS A 141 8.99 -1.32 48.82
N ALA A 142 9.12 -1.71 50.09
CA ALA A 142 8.02 -2.27 50.88
C ALA A 142 6.81 -1.30 50.96
N ASP A 143 7.07 0.00 51.05
CA ASP A 143 6.04 1.05 50.97
C ASP A 143 6.11 1.80 49.63
N ARG A 144 5.59 1.16 48.57
CA ARG A 144 5.42 1.78 47.25
C ARG A 144 4.41 2.93 47.31
N ARG A 145 3.30 2.75 48.03
CA ARG A 145 2.21 3.75 48.14
C ARG A 145 2.67 5.05 48.81
N GLY A 146 3.42 4.99 49.91
CA GLY A 146 4.05 6.16 50.52
C GLY A 146 5.23 6.71 49.71
N THR A 147 5.79 5.96 48.77
CA THR A 147 6.72 6.50 47.77
C THR A 147 5.98 7.30 46.70
N ILE A 148 4.87 6.79 46.15
CA ILE A 148 3.98 7.54 45.23
C ILE A 148 3.45 8.81 45.91
N ARG A 149 2.91 8.72 47.14
CA ARG A 149 2.42 9.88 47.90
C ARG A 149 3.50 10.95 48.15
N ARG A 150 4.77 10.55 48.33
CA ARG A 150 5.88 11.51 48.46
C ARG A 150 6.22 12.21 47.15
N TYR A 151 6.06 11.55 46.01
CA TYR A 151 6.23 12.17 44.69
C TYR A 151 5.05 13.09 44.35
N LEU A 152 3.82 12.67 44.66
CA LEU A 152 2.61 13.48 44.55
C LEU A 152 2.71 14.74 45.41
N GLY A 153 3.04 14.60 46.70
CA GLY A 153 3.24 15.72 47.60
C GLY A 153 4.37 16.66 47.16
N ALA A 154 5.43 16.14 46.51
CA ALA A 154 6.48 17.00 45.92
C ALA A 154 6.02 17.75 44.67
N ALA A 155 5.06 17.22 43.91
CA ALA A 155 4.41 17.92 42.80
C ALA A 155 3.42 18.98 43.30
N GLU A 156 2.63 18.67 44.32
CA GLU A 156 1.74 19.63 45.01
C GLU A 156 2.55 20.76 45.69
N GLU A 157 3.73 20.45 46.25
CA GLU A 157 4.67 21.45 46.79
C GLU A 157 5.32 22.31 45.70
N ALA A 158 5.43 21.81 44.46
CA ALA A 158 5.86 22.60 43.31
C ALA A 158 4.74 23.52 42.82
N SER A 159 3.52 22.99 42.69
CA SER A 159 2.30 23.73 42.31
C SER A 159 2.01 24.91 43.24
N SER A 160 2.10 24.70 44.55
CA SER A 160 1.71 25.70 45.56
C SER A 160 2.69 26.88 45.71
N LYS A 161 3.90 26.79 45.14
CA LYS A 161 4.91 27.87 45.15
C LYS A 161 5.71 27.87 43.83
N PRO A 162 5.18 28.44 42.74
CA PRO A 162 5.86 28.45 41.45
C PRO A 162 7.19 29.19 41.53
N GLY A 163 8.24 28.59 40.94
CA GLY A 163 9.60 29.11 40.97
C GLY A 163 10.60 28.11 40.39
N CYS A 164 11.54 28.62 39.59
CA CYS A 164 12.46 27.81 38.75
C CYS A 164 13.07 26.58 39.45
N ARG A 165 13.61 26.74 40.68
CA ARG A 165 14.23 25.61 41.42
C ARG A 165 13.26 24.47 41.77
N LYS A 166 11.97 24.77 41.95
CA LYS A 166 10.93 23.76 42.20
C LYS A 166 10.47 23.08 40.91
N GLN A 167 10.34 23.83 39.81
CA GLN A 167 10.01 23.23 38.50
C GLN A 167 11.12 22.32 37.98
N VAL A 168 12.40 22.70 38.12
CA VAL A 168 13.55 21.80 37.80
C VAL A 168 13.55 20.54 38.68
N ARG A 169 13.10 20.63 39.93
CA ARG A 169 12.92 19.45 40.80
C ARG A 169 11.74 18.58 40.30
N LEU A 170 10.63 19.18 39.89
CA LEU A 170 9.48 18.48 39.34
C LEU A 170 9.84 17.73 38.04
N ALA A 171 10.51 18.38 37.08
CA ALA A 171 10.98 17.76 35.84
C ALA A 171 11.87 16.52 36.09
N ARG A 172 12.78 16.57 37.07
CA ARG A 172 13.58 15.40 37.48
C ARG A 172 12.73 14.28 38.08
N LEU A 173 11.74 14.62 38.90
CA LEU A 173 10.81 13.64 39.45
C LEU A 173 9.95 13.01 38.33
N ILE A 174 9.52 13.79 37.33
CA ILE A 174 8.82 13.27 36.13
C ILE A 174 9.70 12.24 35.41
N CYS A 175 10.99 12.54 35.19
CA CYS A 175 11.93 11.58 34.59
C CYS A 175 12.00 10.24 35.37
N HIS A 176 11.90 10.28 36.70
CA HIS A 176 11.84 9.05 37.51
C HIS A 176 10.55 8.26 37.24
N VAL A 177 9.39 8.94 37.24
CA VAL A 177 8.08 8.29 37.05
C VAL A 177 7.89 7.80 35.61
N CYS A 178 8.40 8.51 34.61
CA CYS A 178 8.55 8.00 33.26
C CYS A 178 9.36 6.69 33.23
N GLY A 179 10.45 6.62 33.99
CA GLY A 179 11.22 5.38 34.14
C GLY A 179 10.40 4.24 34.78
N TRP A 180 9.52 4.56 35.75
CA TRP A 180 8.59 3.59 36.33
C TRP A 180 7.59 3.08 35.28
N VAL A 181 6.93 3.98 34.54
CA VAL A 181 5.98 3.63 33.47
C VAL A 181 6.66 2.87 32.32
N ALA A 182 7.90 3.21 31.96
CA ALA A 182 8.60 2.59 30.84
C ALA A 182 9.22 1.22 31.15
N LYS A 183 9.46 0.87 32.43
CA LYS A 183 10.27 -0.31 32.81
C LYS A 183 9.66 -1.20 33.90
N LEU A 184 8.53 -0.84 34.51
CA LEU A 184 7.79 -1.77 35.37
C LEU A 184 6.87 -2.65 34.51
N GLU A 185 6.84 -3.94 34.83
CA GLU A 185 5.87 -4.87 34.24
C GLU A 185 4.45 -4.52 34.70
N LEU A 186 3.47 -4.61 33.79
CA LEU A 186 2.06 -4.27 34.02
C LEU A 186 1.47 -4.72 35.38
N PRO A 187 1.71 -5.95 35.87
CA PRO A 187 1.18 -6.38 37.17
C PRO A 187 1.66 -5.55 38.37
N VAL A 188 2.87 -4.98 38.30
CA VAL A 188 3.52 -4.20 39.37
C VAL A 188 3.01 -2.76 39.43
N LEU A 189 2.43 -2.26 38.32
CA LEU A 189 1.81 -0.93 38.26
C LEU A 189 0.43 -0.91 38.94
N CYS A 190 -0.33 -2.00 38.84
CA CYS A 190 -1.72 -2.06 39.27
C CYS A 190 -1.95 -2.69 40.66
N ARG A 191 -1.07 -3.59 41.13
CA ARG A 191 -1.19 -4.20 42.47
C ARG A 191 -0.29 -3.47 43.49
N ASP A 192 -0.75 -3.42 44.74
CA ASP A 192 -0.11 -2.80 45.91
C ASP A 192 -0.09 -1.26 46.01
N CYS A 193 -0.45 -0.51 44.96
CA CYS A 193 -0.43 0.97 45.00
C CYS A 193 -1.76 1.63 45.47
N GLY A 194 -2.88 0.92 45.37
CA GLY A 194 -4.23 1.49 45.56
C GLY A 194 -4.60 2.44 44.40
N ASP A 195 -5.47 3.41 44.68
CA ASP A 195 -6.10 4.32 43.69
C ASP A 195 -5.12 5.28 42.97
N LEU A 196 -3.84 5.21 43.28
CA LEU A 196 -2.79 6.08 42.76
C LEU A 196 -1.67 5.21 42.19
N THR A 197 -1.76 4.88 40.90
CA THR A 197 -0.72 4.15 40.17
C THR A 197 0.33 5.10 39.59
N PRO A 198 1.52 4.62 39.15
CA PRO A 198 2.52 5.45 38.50
C PRO A 198 2.03 6.17 37.22
N ILE A 199 1.04 5.61 36.53
CA ILE A 199 0.39 6.22 35.35
C ILE A 199 -0.42 7.46 35.77
N HIS A 200 -1.28 7.32 36.78
CA HIS A 200 -2.04 8.44 37.36
C HIS A 200 -1.12 9.52 37.94
N LEU A 201 -0.05 9.11 38.62
CA LEU A 201 0.97 10.04 39.14
C LEU A 201 1.66 10.81 37.99
N LEU A 202 2.04 10.14 36.90
CA LEU A 202 2.69 10.79 35.76
C LEU A 202 1.77 11.84 35.11
N ALA A 203 0.51 11.50 34.85
CA ALA A 203 -0.48 12.43 34.32
C ALA A 203 -0.70 13.63 35.25
N LYS A 204 -0.76 13.39 36.57
CA LYS A 204 -0.90 14.46 37.57
C LYS A 204 0.32 15.36 37.66
N MET A 205 1.53 14.81 37.49
CA MET A 205 2.77 15.59 37.49
C MET A 205 2.95 16.40 36.21
N LEU A 206 2.52 15.88 35.05
CA LEU A 206 2.54 16.59 33.78
C LEU A 206 1.59 17.78 33.76
N SER A 207 0.34 17.58 34.19
CA SER A 207 -0.64 18.67 34.36
C SER A 207 -0.27 19.70 35.45
N THR A 208 0.78 19.44 36.24
CA THR A 208 1.35 20.36 37.24
C THR A 208 2.64 21.06 36.76
N LEU A 209 3.21 20.62 35.64
CA LEU A 209 4.46 21.17 35.10
C LEU A 209 4.17 22.45 34.32
N GLU A 210 4.53 23.60 34.90
CA GLU A 210 4.54 24.86 34.15
C GLU A 210 5.58 24.75 33.03
N LYS A 211 5.19 25.18 31.80
CA LYS A 211 5.93 25.04 30.52
C LYS A 211 7.39 24.58 30.69
N PRO A 212 7.74 23.32 30.36
CA PRO A 212 9.09 22.84 30.58
C PRO A 212 10.10 23.71 29.84
N GLN A 213 11.10 24.22 30.55
CA GLN A 213 12.34 24.62 29.88
C GLN A 213 12.88 23.38 29.19
N SER A 214 13.30 23.51 27.92
CA SER A 214 13.72 22.40 27.06
C SER A 214 14.85 21.60 27.73
N ASP A 215 14.48 20.48 28.35
CA ASP A 215 15.38 19.53 28.99
C ASP A 215 15.26 18.22 28.21
N ALA A 216 16.28 17.94 27.38
CA ALA A 216 16.33 16.73 26.56
C ALA A 216 16.18 15.43 27.38
N ARG A 217 16.51 15.47 28.69
CA ARG A 217 16.30 14.35 29.61
C ARG A 217 14.82 14.11 29.88
N LEU A 218 14.05 15.19 30.02
CA LEU A 218 12.61 15.14 30.20
C LEU A 218 11.92 14.68 28.92
N GLU A 219 12.26 15.27 27.78
CA GLU A 219 11.71 14.89 26.46
C GLU A 219 11.92 13.39 26.16
N ALA A 220 13.15 12.88 26.31
CA ALA A 220 13.45 11.46 26.11
C ALA A 220 12.70 10.54 27.10
N SER A 221 12.45 11.01 28.33
CA SER A 221 11.65 10.28 29.32
C SER A 221 10.17 10.24 28.94
N LEU A 222 9.63 11.34 28.41
CA LEU A 222 8.23 11.44 28.00
C LEU A 222 7.94 10.64 26.73
N ASP A 223 8.83 10.67 25.74
CA ASP A 223 8.68 9.89 24.52
C ASP A 223 8.74 8.36 24.78
N THR A 224 9.63 7.95 25.67
CA THR A 224 9.72 6.53 26.12
C THR A 224 8.46 6.10 26.86
N ALA A 225 7.93 6.96 27.75
CA ALA A 225 6.66 6.68 28.43
C ALA A 225 5.47 6.65 27.44
N SER A 226 5.41 7.59 26.49
CA SER A 226 4.38 7.65 25.43
C SER A 226 4.38 6.39 24.57
N SER A 227 5.56 5.92 24.16
CA SER A 227 5.72 4.70 23.37
C SER A 227 5.26 3.46 24.14
N CYS A 228 5.54 3.37 25.44
CA CYS A 228 5.07 2.29 26.31
C CYS A 228 3.53 2.30 26.44
N VAL A 229 2.96 3.46 26.73
CA VAL A 229 1.50 3.65 26.92
C VAL A 229 0.71 3.40 25.62
N LYS A 230 1.26 3.78 24.46
CA LYS A 230 0.69 3.43 23.15
C LYS A 230 0.70 1.91 22.91
N LYS A 231 1.79 1.22 23.24
CA LYS A 231 1.89 -0.23 23.11
C LYS A 231 0.83 -0.93 23.96
N TRP A 232 0.67 -0.55 25.23
CA TRP A 232 -0.37 -1.13 26.10
C TRP A 232 -1.80 -0.87 25.60
N SER A 233 -2.07 0.34 25.10
CA SER A 233 -3.35 0.69 24.48
C SER A 233 -3.67 -0.18 23.25
N GLN A 234 -2.67 -0.50 22.43
CA GLN A 234 -2.83 -1.35 21.24
C GLN A 234 -3.00 -2.84 21.55
N GLN A 235 -2.40 -3.34 22.63
CA GLN A 235 -2.36 -4.77 22.93
C GLN A 235 -3.64 -5.33 23.56
N ALA A 236 -4.60 -4.49 23.98
CA ALA A 236 -5.88 -4.86 24.60
C ALA A 236 -5.82 -5.75 25.87
N GLU A 237 -4.62 -6.11 26.35
CA GLU A 237 -4.36 -6.95 27.53
C GLU A 237 -4.47 -6.22 28.88
N VAL A 238 -5.00 -4.99 28.92
CA VAL A 238 -5.17 -4.23 30.17
C VAL A 238 -6.38 -4.74 30.96
N VAL A 239 -6.27 -5.96 31.51
CA VAL A 239 -7.23 -6.56 32.44
C VAL A 239 -6.81 -6.27 33.89
N CYS A 240 -6.81 -4.99 34.25
CA CYS A 240 -6.77 -4.48 35.63
C CYS A 240 -7.57 -3.16 35.70
N SER A 241 -7.98 -2.77 36.91
CA SER A 241 -9.02 -1.76 37.17
C SER A 241 -8.64 -0.29 36.91
N GLU A 242 -7.72 -0.02 35.99
CA GLU A 242 -7.53 1.34 35.47
C GLU A 242 -8.57 1.59 34.37
N SER A 243 -9.35 2.67 34.47
CA SER A 243 -10.25 3.00 33.36
C SER A 243 -9.43 3.40 32.14
N PHE A 244 -9.92 3.04 30.95
CA PHE A 244 -9.33 3.40 29.66
C PHE A 244 -9.06 4.92 29.56
N GLU A 245 -9.93 5.70 30.21
CA GLU A 245 -9.87 7.14 30.40
C GLU A 245 -8.52 7.63 30.99
N SER A 246 -7.90 6.89 31.91
CA SER A 246 -6.61 7.27 32.51
C SER A 246 -5.43 7.05 31.56
N ILE A 247 -5.53 6.07 30.66
CA ILE A 247 -4.55 5.84 29.59
C ILE A 247 -4.71 6.93 28.51
N GLU A 248 -5.94 7.25 28.11
CA GLU A 248 -6.23 8.32 27.15
C GLU A 248 -5.86 9.70 27.69
N ALA A 249 -6.15 9.99 28.96
CA ALA A 249 -5.73 11.22 29.63
C ALA A 249 -4.19 11.33 29.68
N LEU A 250 -3.47 10.25 29.99
CA LEU A 250 -2.00 10.29 29.93
C LEU A 250 -1.48 10.47 28.49
N GLN A 251 -2.10 9.84 27.48
CA GLN A 251 -1.74 10.05 26.07
C GLN A 251 -1.98 11.50 25.63
N HIS A 252 -3.06 12.13 26.10
CA HIS A 252 -3.35 13.55 25.88
C HIS A 252 -2.29 14.45 26.52
N GLU A 253 -2.03 14.31 27.83
CA GLU A 253 -1.04 15.13 28.54
C GLU A 253 0.39 14.92 28.01
N LEU A 254 0.75 13.70 27.61
CA LEU A 254 2.02 13.45 26.93
C LEU A 254 2.09 14.11 25.55
N SER A 255 0.98 14.14 24.80
CA SER A 255 0.92 14.81 23.49
C SER A 255 1.00 16.33 23.62
N LEU A 256 0.44 16.91 24.69
CA LEU A 256 0.59 18.33 25.02
C LEU A 256 2.01 18.66 25.51
N ALA A 257 2.60 17.84 26.38
CA ALA A 257 3.96 18.05 26.88
C ALA A 257 5.06 17.85 25.82
N LEU A 258 4.79 17.03 24.79
CA LEU A 258 5.67 16.85 23.62
C LEU A 258 5.36 17.83 22.47
N ALA A 259 4.28 18.60 22.54
CA ALA A 259 3.98 19.69 21.62
C ALA A 259 4.76 20.95 22.04
N SER A 260 6.04 21.01 21.64
CA SER A 260 6.89 22.19 21.86
C SER A 260 6.36 23.43 21.14
N ASP A 261 6.65 24.61 21.71
CA ASP A 261 6.18 25.91 21.23
C ASP A 261 6.60 26.21 19.77
N GLU A 262 5.71 25.91 18.82
CA GLU A 262 5.59 26.76 17.62
C GLU A 262 5.03 28.13 18.06
N ASP A 263 5.93 29.07 18.35
CA ASP A 263 5.73 30.48 17.94
C ASP A 263 7.00 31.36 17.94
N GLN A 264 8.15 30.89 18.45
CA GLN A 264 9.42 31.64 18.34
C GLN A 264 10.68 30.76 18.11
N ALA A 265 10.89 30.30 16.86
CA ALA A 265 12.21 30.18 16.18
C ALA A 265 12.12 29.44 14.82
N ASP A 266 12.65 30.04 13.74
CA ASP A 266 13.13 29.43 12.49
C ASP A 266 12.42 28.20 11.87
N GLY A 267 11.12 28.34 11.61
CA GLY A 267 10.56 28.38 10.25
C GLY A 267 10.58 27.15 9.31
N SER A 268 11.50 26.18 9.44
CA SER A 268 11.70 25.11 8.45
C SER A 268 11.22 23.71 8.86
N PRO A 269 11.60 23.14 10.02
CA PRO A 269 11.38 21.71 10.29
C PRO A 269 9.90 21.33 10.46
N ALA A 270 9.12 22.17 11.14
CA ALA A 270 7.71 21.90 11.40
C ALA A 270 6.86 22.03 10.13
N MET A 271 7.17 23.02 9.28
CA MET A 271 6.53 23.18 7.97
C MET A 271 6.83 21.99 7.05
N ALA A 272 8.05 21.44 7.09
CA ALA A 272 8.41 20.22 6.36
C ALA A 272 7.61 18.99 6.86
N ARG A 273 7.44 18.81 8.18
CA ARG A 273 6.60 17.76 8.75
C ARG A 273 5.12 17.91 8.35
N GLU A 274 4.57 19.12 8.38
CA GLU A 274 3.20 19.38 7.90
C GLU A 274 3.07 19.07 6.39
N PHE A 275 4.07 19.45 5.58
CA PHE A 275 4.08 19.18 4.15
C PHE A 275 4.11 17.67 3.84
N GLN A 276 5.00 16.92 4.50
CA GLN A 276 5.07 15.45 4.38
C GLN A 276 3.75 14.79 4.77
N ARG A 277 3.15 15.21 5.89
CA ARG A 277 1.81 14.74 6.33
C ARG A 277 0.74 15.02 5.28
N CYS A 278 0.75 16.19 4.64
CA CYS A 278 -0.18 16.53 3.57
C CYS A 278 0.01 15.64 2.33
N MET A 279 1.26 15.27 1.99
CA MET A 279 1.52 14.35 0.88
C MET A 279 0.98 12.95 1.18
N SER A 280 1.28 12.36 2.33
CA SER A 280 0.76 11.04 2.70
C SER A 280 -0.78 11.01 2.73
N GLN A 281 -1.40 12.03 3.32
CA GLN A 281 -2.87 12.21 3.35
C GLN A 281 -3.52 12.53 1.98
N TRP A 282 -2.74 12.73 0.93
CA TRP A 282 -3.26 12.87 -0.44
C TRP A 282 -3.15 11.55 -1.20
N HIS A 283 -2.03 10.84 -1.05
CA HIS A 283 -1.81 9.54 -1.69
C HIS A 283 -2.77 8.47 -1.16
N SER A 284 -3.11 8.50 0.13
CA SER A 284 -4.06 7.57 0.76
C SER A 284 -5.53 7.73 0.32
N LEU A 285 -5.88 8.79 -0.43
CA LEU A 285 -7.26 9.04 -0.84
C LEU A 285 -7.61 8.38 -2.17
N THR A 286 -8.83 7.87 -2.25
CA THR A 286 -9.44 7.41 -3.51
C THR A 286 -9.68 8.56 -4.48
N LEU A 287 -9.93 8.23 -5.75
CA LEU A 287 -10.12 9.22 -6.81
C LEU A 287 -11.34 10.13 -6.58
N GLU A 288 -12.41 9.63 -5.98
CA GLU A 288 -13.60 10.44 -5.67
C GLU A 288 -13.36 11.36 -4.45
N GLU A 289 -12.71 10.87 -3.39
CA GLU A 289 -12.30 11.71 -2.26
C GLU A 289 -11.35 12.83 -2.68
N ARG A 290 -10.41 12.55 -3.60
CA ARG A 290 -9.54 13.57 -4.20
C ARG A 290 -10.36 14.67 -4.89
N LYS A 291 -11.44 14.34 -5.63
CA LYS A 291 -12.32 15.36 -6.24
C LYS A 291 -13.07 16.19 -5.20
N VAL A 292 -13.58 15.55 -4.14
CA VAL A 292 -14.26 16.23 -3.03
C VAL A 292 -13.30 17.18 -2.33
N LYS A 293 -12.09 16.72 -1.98
CA LYS A 293 -11.05 17.52 -1.31
C LYS A 293 -10.58 18.71 -2.15
N VAL A 294 -10.42 18.54 -3.46
CA VAL A 294 -10.10 19.66 -4.38
C VAL A 294 -11.24 20.66 -4.50
N SER A 295 -12.49 20.20 -4.50
CA SER A 295 -13.66 21.08 -4.50
C SER A 295 -13.75 21.88 -3.19
N ALA A 296 -13.49 21.24 -2.05
CA ALA A 296 -13.40 21.88 -0.75
C ALA A 296 -12.26 22.91 -0.68
N TRP A 297 -11.08 22.62 -1.22
CA TRP A 297 -9.98 23.58 -1.33
C TRP A 297 -10.33 24.78 -2.21
N ALA A 298 -11.05 24.58 -3.32
CA ALA A 298 -11.50 25.68 -4.18
C ALA A 298 -12.56 26.58 -3.49
N LEU A 299 -13.40 26.02 -2.62
CA LEU A 299 -14.32 26.80 -1.77
C LEU A 299 -13.57 27.53 -0.65
N ARG A 300 -12.64 26.85 0.04
CA ARG A 300 -11.79 27.44 1.08
C ARG A 300 -10.97 28.62 0.54
N LEU A 301 -10.48 28.53 -0.70
CA LEU A 301 -9.77 29.65 -1.33
C LEU A 301 -10.68 30.88 -1.50
N LYS A 302 -11.95 30.71 -1.89
CA LYS A 302 -12.90 31.84 -1.98
C LYS A 302 -13.11 32.49 -0.62
N ALA A 303 -13.34 31.70 0.43
CA ALA A 303 -13.45 32.23 1.79
C ALA A 303 -12.19 32.99 2.23
N LEU A 304 -11.00 32.55 1.82
CA LEU A 304 -9.74 33.26 2.13
C LEU A 304 -9.53 34.55 1.31
N GLN A 305 -10.23 34.73 0.19
CA GLN A 305 -10.28 36.01 -0.52
C GLN A 305 -11.13 37.05 0.24
N GLU A 306 -12.01 36.60 1.14
CA GLU A 306 -12.87 37.45 1.98
C GLU A 306 -12.27 37.63 3.39
N GLU A 307 -11.68 36.58 3.98
CA GLU A 307 -11.18 36.57 5.36
C GLU A 307 -9.69 36.97 5.51
N THR A 308 -8.90 37.01 4.42
CA THR A 308 -7.48 37.43 4.38
C THR A 308 -6.53 36.78 5.40
N SER A 309 -6.83 35.57 5.88
CA SER A 309 -6.00 34.87 6.87
C SER A 309 -4.74 34.23 6.25
N VAL A 310 -3.58 34.83 6.52
CA VAL A 310 -2.25 34.43 6.01
C VAL A 310 -1.91 32.98 6.36
N SER A 311 -2.04 32.57 7.62
CA SER A 311 -1.71 31.20 8.07
C SER A 311 -2.62 30.15 7.43
N LYS A 312 -3.92 30.44 7.27
CA LYS A 312 -4.85 29.56 6.55
C LYS A 312 -4.51 29.45 5.06
N LEU A 313 -4.03 30.53 4.43
CA LEU A 313 -3.57 30.54 3.04
C LEU A 313 -2.26 29.78 2.83
N ARG A 314 -1.28 29.97 3.74
CA ARG A 314 0.01 29.24 3.77
C ARG A 314 -0.24 27.72 3.82
N ARG A 315 -1.07 27.27 4.77
CA ARG A 315 -1.48 25.87 4.90
C ARG A 315 -2.22 25.36 3.65
N LEU A 316 -3.05 26.17 3.00
CA LEU A 316 -3.73 25.80 1.75
C LEU A 316 -2.75 25.64 0.57
N ILE A 317 -1.73 26.50 0.46
CA ILE A 317 -0.68 26.40 -0.56
C ILE A 317 0.15 25.12 -0.36
N LEU A 318 0.54 24.81 0.87
CA LEU A 318 1.24 23.57 1.21
C LEU A 318 0.40 22.33 0.86
N GLN A 319 -0.88 22.31 1.25
CA GLN A 319 -1.81 21.22 0.93
C GLN A 319 -2.00 21.00 -0.58
N LEU A 320 -2.18 22.08 -1.35
CA LEU A 320 -2.33 22.01 -2.81
C LEU A 320 -1.03 21.60 -3.51
N THR A 321 0.13 22.01 -2.99
CA THR A 321 1.43 21.65 -3.55
C THR A 321 1.80 20.20 -3.25
N ALA A 322 1.44 19.70 -2.06
CA ALA A 322 1.54 18.28 -1.69
C ALA A 322 0.64 17.38 -2.56
N ALA A 323 -0.44 17.92 -3.11
CA ALA A 323 -1.36 17.23 -4.00
C ALA A 323 -0.94 17.23 -5.50
N LEU A 324 0.12 17.94 -5.87
CA LEU A 324 0.65 17.93 -7.24
C LEU A 324 1.32 16.57 -7.56
N ALA A 325 0.82 15.91 -8.60
CA ALA A 325 1.58 14.87 -9.29
C ALA A 325 2.72 15.52 -10.12
N PRO A 326 3.76 14.76 -10.51
CA PRO A 326 4.73 15.20 -11.52
C PRO A 326 4.04 15.62 -12.82
N PRO A 327 4.65 16.53 -13.61
CA PRO A 327 4.18 16.79 -14.97
C PRO A 327 4.24 15.49 -15.78
N ARG A 328 3.26 15.30 -16.67
CA ARG A 328 3.22 14.16 -17.61
C ARG A 328 3.44 14.67 -19.02
N LEU A 329 3.98 13.85 -19.91
CA LEU A 329 4.01 14.17 -21.33
C LEU A 329 2.57 14.35 -21.84
N ALA A 330 2.35 15.37 -22.67
CA ALA A 330 1.14 15.46 -23.47
C ALA A 330 1.22 14.34 -24.51
N ALA A 331 0.48 13.25 -24.26
CA ALA A 331 0.34 12.16 -25.21
C ALA A 331 0.13 12.74 -26.62
N ALA A 332 1.08 12.48 -27.51
CA ALA A 332 0.98 12.92 -28.89
C ALA A 332 -0.28 12.27 -29.47
N GLU A 333 -1.24 13.07 -29.94
CA GLU A 333 -2.45 12.58 -30.61
C GLU A 333 -2.06 12.02 -32.00
N SER A 334 -1.35 10.90 -32.00
CA SER A 334 -0.66 10.31 -33.14
C SER A 334 -1.13 8.87 -33.37
N GLN A 335 -2.18 8.74 -34.17
CA GLN A 335 -2.45 7.63 -35.11
C GLN A 335 -2.42 6.15 -34.63
N VAL A 336 -2.30 5.83 -33.34
CA VAL A 336 -2.39 4.43 -32.89
C VAL A 336 -3.83 3.90 -33.03
N GLY A 337 -3.94 2.64 -33.48
CA GLY A 337 -5.18 1.99 -33.87
C GLY A 337 -6.21 1.84 -32.75
N ARG A 338 -7.48 1.76 -33.17
CA ARG A 338 -8.67 1.75 -32.31
C ARG A 338 -8.88 0.40 -31.61
N VAL A 339 -8.15 0.15 -30.53
CA VAL A 339 -8.39 -0.98 -29.61
C VAL A 339 -9.43 -0.58 -28.56
N ASP A 340 -10.28 -1.53 -28.12
CA ASP A 340 -11.52 -1.26 -27.36
C ASP A 340 -11.28 -1.08 -25.84
N GLY A 341 -10.37 -0.17 -25.47
CA GLY A 341 -9.91 0.10 -24.10
C GLY A 341 -10.76 1.10 -23.30
N THR A 342 -12.08 1.10 -23.46
CA THR A 342 -12.96 2.20 -22.98
C THR A 342 -12.92 2.48 -21.48
N ARG A 343 -12.57 1.51 -20.63
CA ARG A 343 -12.54 1.68 -19.16
C ARG A 343 -11.29 2.41 -18.66
N ILE A 344 -10.09 2.03 -19.13
CA ILE A 344 -8.80 2.60 -18.68
C ILE A 344 -8.71 4.10 -19.02
N VAL A 345 -9.03 4.44 -20.27
CA VAL A 345 -9.10 5.84 -20.75
C VAL A 345 -10.03 6.71 -19.88
N SER A 346 -11.07 6.12 -19.27
CA SER A 346 -12.01 6.85 -18.41
C SER A 346 -11.42 7.25 -17.06
N GLU A 347 -10.45 6.49 -16.52
CA GLU A 347 -9.86 6.74 -15.20
C GLU A 347 -8.67 7.70 -15.30
N GLU A 348 -7.81 7.51 -16.30
CA GLU A 348 -6.78 8.48 -16.68
C GLU A 348 -7.36 9.89 -16.88
N LEU A 349 -8.47 9.99 -17.60
CA LEU A 349 -9.14 11.27 -17.84
C LEU A 349 -9.64 11.92 -16.54
N LYS A 350 -10.16 11.13 -15.59
CA LYS A 350 -10.58 11.62 -14.25
C LYS A 350 -9.36 12.12 -13.45
N VAL A 351 -8.23 11.41 -13.48
CA VAL A 351 -6.97 11.83 -12.81
C VAL A 351 -6.44 13.13 -13.43
N LYS A 352 -6.44 13.24 -14.75
CA LYS A 352 -6.03 14.45 -15.49
C LYS A 352 -6.91 15.66 -15.12
N VAL A 353 -8.22 15.46 -14.98
CA VAL A 353 -9.17 16.52 -14.57
C VAL A 353 -8.92 16.96 -13.12
N SER A 354 -8.68 16.05 -12.17
CA SER A 354 -8.42 16.41 -10.78
C SER A 354 -7.09 17.16 -10.61
N GLN A 355 -6.02 16.70 -11.28
CA GLN A 355 -4.72 17.41 -11.27
C GLN A 355 -4.80 18.81 -11.89
N GLN A 356 -5.53 18.99 -13.00
CA GLN A 356 -5.77 20.35 -13.54
C GLN A 356 -6.55 21.24 -12.58
N ALA A 357 -7.43 20.69 -11.75
CA ALA A 357 -8.17 21.46 -10.74
C ALA A 357 -7.27 21.83 -9.55
N VAL A 358 -6.38 20.94 -9.08
CA VAL A 358 -5.31 21.26 -8.10
C VAL A 358 -4.46 22.42 -8.62
N GLN A 359 -3.88 22.29 -9.82
CA GLN A 359 -3.01 23.31 -10.43
C GLN A 359 -3.69 24.67 -10.58
N LYS A 360 -4.95 24.71 -11.06
CA LYS A 360 -5.73 25.95 -11.18
C LYS A 360 -6.01 26.61 -9.83
N THR A 361 -6.24 25.81 -8.79
CA THR A 361 -6.50 26.30 -7.44
C THR A 361 -5.22 26.82 -6.82
N LEU A 362 -4.11 26.08 -6.93
CA LEU A 362 -2.79 26.50 -6.48
C LEU A 362 -2.35 27.82 -7.12
N LEU A 363 -2.46 27.96 -8.45
CA LEU A 363 -2.14 29.21 -9.14
C LEU A 363 -2.97 30.41 -8.65
N ARG A 364 -4.21 30.19 -8.21
CA ARG A 364 -5.04 31.25 -7.60
C ARG A 364 -4.61 31.55 -6.17
N SER A 365 -4.26 30.53 -5.37
CA SER A 365 -3.71 30.72 -4.02
C SER A 365 -2.39 31.48 -4.05
N LEU A 366 -1.49 31.17 -4.99
CA LEU A 366 -0.21 31.87 -5.19
C LEU A 366 -0.40 33.31 -5.72
N ALA A 367 -1.41 33.54 -6.56
CA ALA A 367 -1.79 34.89 -6.97
C ALA A 367 -2.35 35.72 -5.80
N LEU A 368 -3.18 35.12 -4.94
CA LEU A 368 -3.67 35.76 -3.71
C LEU A 368 -2.51 36.08 -2.76
N TRP A 369 -1.58 35.13 -2.56
CA TRP A 369 -0.37 35.32 -1.75
C TRP A 369 0.44 36.55 -2.20
N ARG A 370 0.72 36.63 -3.51
CA ARG A 370 1.40 37.79 -4.13
C ARG A 370 0.60 39.09 -3.97
N SER A 371 -0.73 39.06 -4.12
CA SER A 371 -1.57 40.26 -3.97
C SER A 371 -1.64 40.82 -2.56
N LEU A 372 -1.31 40.00 -1.55
CA LEU A 372 -1.19 40.40 -0.15
C LEU A 372 0.23 40.88 0.22
N ASN A 373 1.16 40.96 -0.76
CA ASN A 373 2.57 41.31 -0.57
C ASN A 373 3.31 40.47 0.48
N LEU A 374 2.91 39.21 0.64
CA LEU A 374 3.52 38.27 1.58
C LEU A 374 4.84 37.73 1.03
N ASP A 375 5.82 37.54 1.91
CA ASP A 375 7.13 37.00 1.53
C ASP A 375 6.98 35.57 0.97
N VAL A 376 7.77 35.25 -0.05
CA VAL A 376 7.84 33.92 -0.66
C VAL A 376 8.58 32.93 0.24
N SER A 377 9.44 33.42 1.14
CA SER A 377 10.18 32.57 2.11
C SER A 377 9.25 31.71 2.99
N GLU A 378 8.10 32.25 3.41
CA GLU A 378 7.07 31.53 4.18
C GLU A 378 6.42 30.35 3.43
N ILE A 379 6.59 30.27 2.11
CA ILE A 379 6.11 29.16 1.26
C ILE A 379 7.24 28.51 0.47
N GLU A 380 8.49 28.63 0.95
CA GLU A 380 9.69 28.13 0.28
C GLU A 380 9.62 26.61 0.00
N ILE A 381 9.07 25.82 0.92
CA ILE A 381 8.88 24.37 0.72
C ILE A 381 7.97 24.08 -0.49
N ALA A 382 6.91 24.87 -0.68
CA ALA A 382 6.06 24.75 -1.85
C ALA A 382 6.80 25.19 -3.13
N ARG A 383 7.59 26.27 -3.05
CA ARG A 383 8.42 26.77 -4.15
C ARG A 383 9.43 25.73 -4.62
N LEU A 384 10.19 25.15 -3.69
CA LEU A 384 11.18 24.10 -3.93
C LEU A 384 10.56 22.83 -4.50
N ARG A 385 9.40 22.38 -3.99
CA ARG A 385 8.69 21.22 -4.56
C ARG A 385 8.29 21.45 -6.01
N ILE A 386 7.72 22.62 -6.34
CA ILE A 386 7.32 22.94 -7.72
C ILE A 386 8.56 22.96 -8.62
N LYS A 387 9.67 23.60 -8.19
CA LYS A 387 10.93 23.61 -8.93
C LYS A 387 11.46 22.20 -9.19
N HIS A 388 11.52 21.35 -8.16
CA HIS A 388 11.96 19.95 -8.29
C HIS A 388 11.08 19.16 -9.29
N LEU A 389 9.74 19.26 -9.17
CA LEU A 389 8.82 18.56 -10.09
C LEU A 389 8.98 19.03 -11.54
N THR A 390 9.32 20.30 -11.79
CA THR A 390 9.52 20.82 -13.15
C THR A 390 10.90 20.50 -13.72
N ASN A 391 11.96 20.58 -12.90
CA ASN A 391 13.31 20.21 -13.31
C ASN A 391 13.41 18.72 -13.66
N LYS A 392 12.88 17.84 -12.79
CA LYS A 392 12.86 16.39 -13.02
C LYS A 392 12.17 16.03 -14.34
N PHE A 393 11.12 16.76 -14.74
CA PHE A 393 10.48 16.55 -16.04
C PHE A 393 11.37 16.94 -17.23
N GLU A 394 12.11 18.04 -17.13
CA GLU A 394 13.04 18.48 -18.19
C GLU A 394 14.23 17.53 -18.35
N GLU A 395 14.74 16.99 -17.24
CA GLU A 395 15.79 15.97 -17.22
C GLU A 395 15.38 14.72 -18.04
N PHE A 396 14.12 14.25 -17.94
CA PHE A 396 13.64 13.08 -18.70
C PHE A 396 13.19 13.36 -20.14
N HIS A 397 12.74 14.57 -20.47
CA HIS A 397 12.06 14.83 -21.74
C HIS A 397 12.67 15.96 -22.59
N ALA A 398 13.74 16.60 -22.14
CA ALA A 398 14.50 17.68 -22.79
C ALA A 398 13.74 18.98 -23.15
N ASN A 399 12.43 18.94 -23.41
CA ASN A 399 11.62 20.09 -23.75
C ASN A 399 10.29 20.12 -22.96
N PHE A 400 10.16 21.11 -22.08
CA PHE A 400 8.99 21.38 -21.25
C PHE A 400 7.72 21.75 -22.05
N GLU A 401 7.83 22.13 -23.33
CA GLU A 401 6.67 22.46 -24.18
C GLU A 401 5.73 21.28 -24.41
N PHE A 402 6.24 20.05 -24.29
CA PHE A 402 5.45 18.82 -24.40
C PHE A 402 4.72 18.44 -23.11
N VAL A 403 4.71 19.28 -22.06
CA VAL A 403 3.98 18.98 -20.81
C VAL A 403 2.45 18.99 -21.01
N ALA A 404 1.78 17.95 -20.53
CA ALA A 404 0.32 17.92 -20.40
C ALA A 404 -0.16 19.04 -19.49
N SER A 405 -0.98 19.95 -20.02
CA SER A 405 -1.37 21.21 -19.36
C SER A 405 -0.21 22.23 -19.21
N TYR A 406 0.71 22.25 -20.18
CA TYR A 406 1.85 23.19 -20.30
C TYR A 406 1.57 24.61 -19.78
N SER A 407 0.43 25.22 -20.14
CA SER A 407 0.11 26.60 -19.72
C SER A 407 -0.11 26.79 -18.21
N LEU A 408 -0.45 25.73 -17.47
CA LEU A 408 -0.53 25.75 -16.01
C LEU A 408 0.84 25.51 -15.39
N TRP A 409 1.55 24.47 -15.87
CA TRP A 409 2.89 24.12 -15.41
C TRP A 409 3.92 25.22 -15.65
N ARG A 410 3.87 25.90 -16.81
CA ARG A 410 4.72 27.07 -17.11
C ARG A 410 4.52 28.21 -16.12
N ARG A 411 3.28 28.45 -15.66
CA ARG A 411 2.99 29.49 -14.66
C ARG A 411 3.45 29.09 -13.27
N LEU A 412 3.32 27.81 -12.91
CA LEU A 412 3.86 27.26 -11.67
C LEU A 412 5.40 27.32 -11.66
N ARG A 413 6.05 26.98 -12.78
CA ARG A 413 7.51 27.10 -12.95
C ARG A 413 7.98 28.56 -12.83
N ALA A 414 7.35 29.49 -13.55
CA ALA A 414 7.66 30.92 -13.45
C ALA A 414 7.55 31.43 -12.00
N PHE A 415 6.50 31.01 -11.27
CA PHE A 415 6.40 31.28 -9.83
C PHE A 415 7.60 30.71 -9.05
N ALA A 416 7.93 29.43 -9.27
CA ALA A 416 8.99 28.74 -8.51
C ALA A 416 10.39 29.31 -8.76
N CYS A 417 10.67 29.69 -10.01
CA CYS A 417 11.93 30.31 -10.44
C CYS A 417 12.07 31.77 -9.98
N GLY A 418 11.06 32.37 -9.33
CA GLY A 418 11.08 33.78 -8.94
C GLY A 418 10.91 34.74 -10.13
N GLU A 419 10.53 34.23 -11.30
CA GLU A 419 10.15 35.08 -12.42
C GLU A 419 8.92 35.89 -11.98
N GLN A 420 9.01 37.21 -12.13
CA GLN A 420 7.81 38.05 -12.13
C GLN A 420 6.86 37.44 -13.14
N GLU A 421 5.60 37.24 -12.76
CA GLU A 421 4.63 36.67 -13.69
C GLU A 421 4.62 37.58 -14.91
N ILE A 422 5.12 37.09 -16.07
CA ILE A 422 5.08 37.84 -17.31
C ILE A 422 3.61 38.12 -17.54
N HIS A 423 3.17 39.34 -17.19
CA HIS A 423 1.78 39.75 -17.24
C HIS A 423 1.29 39.38 -18.61
N ALA A 424 0.44 38.34 -18.69
CA ALA A 424 0.22 37.64 -19.95
C ALA A 424 -0.35 38.67 -20.94
N THR A 425 0.50 39.09 -21.88
CA THR A 425 0.52 40.50 -22.36
C THR A 425 -0.88 41.00 -22.65
N SER A 426 -1.24 42.09 -21.97
CA SER A 426 -2.59 42.63 -21.79
C SER A 426 -3.31 42.94 -23.11
N ALA A 427 -3.78 41.87 -23.77
CA ALA A 427 -4.51 41.83 -25.03
C ALA A 427 -3.88 42.53 -26.27
N GLY A 428 -2.82 43.33 -26.11
CA GLY A 428 -2.26 44.24 -27.11
C GLY A 428 -1.57 43.55 -28.29
N ASP A 429 -0.46 42.86 -28.05
CA ASP A 429 0.35 42.33 -29.15
C ASP A 429 -0.22 41.04 -29.81
N LYS A 430 -1.34 40.54 -29.27
CA LYS A 430 -2.19 39.56 -29.97
C LYS A 430 -3.07 40.19 -31.05
N GLN A 431 -2.89 41.46 -31.43
CA GLN A 431 -3.65 42.05 -32.55
C GLN A 431 -3.16 41.62 -33.94
N LYS A 432 -1.85 41.35 -34.16
CA LYS A 432 -1.33 40.94 -35.49
C LYS A 432 -1.24 39.43 -35.72
N LYS A 433 -1.23 38.61 -34.67
CA LYS A 433 -1.38 37.13 -34.76
C LYS A 433 -2.52 36.59 -33.90
N LYS A 434 -3.63 37.33 -33.80
CA LYS A 434 -4.92 36.76 -33.39
C LYS A 434 -5.32 35.73 -34.45
N CYS A 435 -5.04 34.47 -34.13
CA CYS A 435 -5.62 33.29 -34.77
C CYS A 435 -7.03 33.62 -35.26
N GLN A 436 -7.28 33.45 -36.57
CA GLN A 436 -8.56 33.77 -37.22
C GLN A 436 -9.68 33.23 -36.36
N ARG A 437 -10.30 34.10 -35.54
CA ARG A 437 -11.31 33.69 -34.56
C ARG A 437 -12.36 32.95 -35.36
N ARG A 438 -12.56 31.67 -35.06
CA ARG A 438 -13.55 30.80 -35.71
C ARG A 438 -14.84 31.60 -35.77
N ARG A 439 -15.18 32.17 -36.94
CA ARG A 439 -16.43 32.91 -37.09
C ARG A 439 -17.51 31.89 -36.73
N PRO A 440 -18.32 32.13 -35.68
CA PRO A 440 -19.43 31.23 -35.37
C PRO A 440 -20.31 31.15 -36.61
N ALA A 441 -21.12 30.08 -36.73
CA ALA A 441 -22.06 30.01 -37.83
C ALA A 441 -22.96 31.27 -37.79
N VAL A 442 -23.03 31.99 -38.90
CA VAL A 442 -23.74 33.26 -39.01
C VAL A 442 -25.10 32.99 -39.64
N LEU A 443 -26.12 33.73 -39.21
CA LEU A 443 -27.38 33.81 -39.94
C LEU A 443 -27.29 35.01 -40.88
N SER A 444 -27.02 34.75 -42.15
CA SER A 444 -27.17 35.76 -43.20
C SER A 444 -28.66 36.11 -43.29
N ASP A 445 -28.96 37.41 -43.30
CA ASP A 445 -30.32 37.97 -43.32
C ASP A 445 -31.26 37.42 -42.24
N GLY A 446 -30.70 36.99 -41.10
CA GLY A 446 -31.43 36.48 -39.95
C GLY A 446 -32.07 35.10 -40.12
N ARG A 447 -32.04 34.49 -41.31
CA ARG A 447 -32.65 33.17 -41.59
C ARG A 447 -31.73 32.18 -42.31
N MET A 448 -30.72 32.62 -43.08
CA MET A 448 -29.88 31.71 -43.86
C MET A 448 -28.65 31.24 -43.07
N TYR A 449 -28.57 29.94 -42.80
CA TYR A 449 -27.47 29.30 -42.06
C TYR A 449 -26.18 29.24 -42.89
N ASP A 450 -25.16 29.96 -42.42
CA ASP A 450 -23.80 29.89 -42.97
C ASP A 450 -22.84 29.20 -41.99
N PRO A 451 -22.32 28.00 -42.28
CA PRO A 451 -21.44 27.27 -41.38
C PRO A 451 -20.08 27.94 -41.26
N GLY A 452 -19.49 27.92 -40.05
CA GLY A 452 -18.20 28.57 -39.80
C GLY A 452 -17.07 28.07 -40.72
N PRO A 453 -16.07 28.90 -41.08
CA PRO A 453 -15.06 28.58 -42.09
C PRO A 453 -14.35 27.22 -41.99
N PRO A 454 -14.06 26.66 -40.79
CA PRO A 454 -13.49 25.31 -40.69
C PRO A 454 -14.39 24.20 -41.26
N ARG A 455 -15.72 24.36 -41.20
CA ARG A 455 -16.69 23.39 -41.76
C ARG A 455 -16.75 23.49 -43.29
N LYS A 456 -16.69 24.71 -43.84
CA LYS A 456 -16.64 24.97 -45.29
C LYS A 456 -15.40 24.35 -45.98
N LYS A 457 -14.34 24.06 -45.24
CA LYS A 457 -13.11 23.43 -45.75
C LYS A 457 -13.15 21.89 -45.78
N LEU A 458 -14.19 21.26 -45.23
CA LEU A 458 -14.31 19.80 -45.28
C LEU A 458 -14.74 19.36 -46.68
N ARG A 459 -14.00 18.43 -47.29
CA ARG A 459 -14.30 17.91 -48.65
C ARG A 459 -15.68 17.26 -48.78
N THR A 460 -16.27 16.87 -47.65
CA THR A 460 -17.62 16.29 -47.54
C THR A 460 -18.72 17.35 -47.35
N ILE A 461 -18.38 18.65 -47.39
CA ILE A 461 -19.35 19.75 -47.25
C ILE A 461 -19.46 20.50 -48.56
N GLU A 462 -20.65 20.51 -49.15
CA GLU A 462 -20.96 21.12 -50.44
C GLU A 462 -21.93 22.29 -50.25
N HIS A 463 -21.78 23.35 -51.06
CA HIS A 463 -22.71 24.48 -51.11
C HIS A 463 -23.57 24.39 -52.37
N ARG A 464 -24.88 24.22 -52.18
CA ARG A 464 -25.88 24.06 -53.25
C ARG A 464 -26.91 25.18 -53.18
N PRO A 465 -26.60 26.38 -53.71
CA PRO A 465 -27.52 27.53 -53.65
C PRO A 465 -28.82 27.33 -54.44
N SER A 466 -28.83 26.40 -55.40
CA SER A 466 -30.02 25.96 -56.16
C SER A 466 -30.94 25.02 -55.37
N GLU A 467 -30.50 24.46 -54.25
CA GLU A 467 -31.24 23.49 -53.44
C GLU A 467 -31.42 23.97 -51.98
N PRO A 468 -32.00 25.16 -51.72
CA PRO A 468 -32.22 25.63 -50.35
C PRO A 468 -33.20 24.73 -49.60
N LYS A 469 -32.86 24.36 -48.35
CA LYS A 469 -33.73 23.56 -47.49
C LYS A 469 -34.18 24.33 -46.26
N LEU A 470 -35.49 24.35 -46.04
CA LEU A 470 -36.11 24.88 -44.84
C LEU A 470 -35.93 23.91 -43.68
N LEU A 471 -35.37 24.40 -42.59
CA LEU A 471 -35.10 23.70 -41.33
C LEU A 471 -36.02 24.27 -40.25
N LYS A 472 -36.77 23.41 -39.55
CA LYS A 472 -37.64 23.78 -38.44
C LYS A 472 -37.06 23.29 -37.11
N CYS A 473 -37.00 24.19 -36.13
CA CYS A 473 -36.71 23.82 -34.75
C CYS A 473 -37.92 23.11 -34.14
N GLU A 474 -37.74 21.86 -33.67
CA GLU A 474 -38.83 21.04 -33.14
C GLU A 474 -39.51 21.61 -31.88
N ARG A 475 -38.90 22.60 -31.21
CA ARG A 475 -39.37 23.15 -29.92
C ARG A 475 -40.23 24.40 -30.03
N CYS A 476 -39.95 25.27 -30.99
CA CYS A 476 -40.61 26.58 -31.08
C CYS A 476 -40.93 26.99 -32.53
N SER A 477 -40.85 26.04 -33.46
CA SER A 477 -41.13 26.24 -34.89
C SER A 477 -40.27 27.30 -35.59
N HIS A 478 -39.16 27.75 -34.98
CA HIS A 478 -38.26 28.71 -35.61
C HIS A 478 -37.65 28.13 -36.90
N GLU A 479 -37.73 28.89 -37.98
CA GLU A 479 -37.33 28.50 -39.33
C GLU A 479 -35.97 29.07 -39.69
N LEU A 480 -35.11 28.21 -40.25
CA LEU A 480 -33.83 28.57 -40.87
C LEU A 480 -33.75 27.97 -42.28
N ILE A 481 -32.99 28.57 -43.18
CA ILE A 481 -32.73 28.04 -44.52
C ILE A 481 -31.26 27.63 -44.59
N SER A 482 -30.96 26.43 -45.09
CA SER A 482 -29.60 25.95 -45.32
C SER A 482 -29.42 25.55 -46.77
N CYS A 483 -28.39 26.13 -47.41
CA CYS A 483 -27.90 25.75 -48.74
C CYS A 483 -26.64 24.87 -48.65
N TRP A 484 -26.30 24.39 -47.45
CA TRP A 484 -25.10 23.61 -47.18
C TRP A 484 -25.47 22.15 -46.92
N TYR A 485 -24.73 21.24 -47.53
CA TYR A 485 -24.99 19.80 -47.48
C TYR A 485 -23.74 19.05 -47.00
N PHE A 486 -23.94 17.98 -46.24
CA PHE A 486 -22.96 16.93 -46.05
C PHE A 486 -23.17 15.84 -47.12
N VAL A 487 -22.15 15.56 -47.92
CA VAL A 487 -22.12 14.48 -48.91
C VAL A 487 -21.29 13.34 -48.34
N HIS A 488 -21.91 12.19 -48.11
CA HIS A 488 -21.23 11.04 -47.51
C HIS A 488 -20.24 10.40 -48.51
N PRO A 489 -18.94 10.29 -48.19
CA PRO A 489 -17.89 10.04 -49.19
C PRO A 489 -17.91 8.64 -49.83
N LYS A 490 -18.61 7.67 -49.24
CA LYS A 490 -18.75 6.30 -49.80
C LYS A 490 -20.05 6.06 -50.56
N THR A 491 -21.09 6.87 -50.33
CA THR A 491 -22.44 6.61 -50.87
C THR A 491 -22.99 7.75 -51.71
N SER A 492 -22.26 8.86 -51.81
CA SER A 492 -22.65 10.11 -52.49
C SER A 492 -24.01 10.67 -52.07
N ARG A 493 -24.61 10.16 -50.97
CA ARG A 493 -25.86 10.67 -50.42
C ARG A 493 -25.60 12.02 -49.76
N ALA A 494 -26.31 13.04 -50.24
CA ALA A 494 -26.33 14.36 -49.65
C ALA A 494 -27.38 14.43 -48.53
N SER A 495 -27.09 15.17 -47.47
CA SER A 495 -28.01 15.47 -46.38
C SER A 495 -27.79 16.92 -45.94
N VAL A 496 -28.85 17.68 -45.70
CA VAL A 496 -28.73 19.10 -45.34
C VAL A 496 -27.97 19.26 -44.01
N LEU A 497 -27.06 20.22 -43.99
CA LEU A 497 -26.22 20.56 -42.85
C LEU A 497 -27.02 21.37 -41.83
N VAL A 498 -27.15 20.84 -40.61
CA VAL A 498 -27.90 21.45 -39.51
C VAL A 498 -27.01 22.05 -38.41
N PRO A 499 -27.47 23.09 -37.67
CA PRO A 499 -26.72 23.67 -36.55
C PRO A 499 -26.67 22.74 -35.33
N ASN A 500 -25.48 22.32 -34.88
CA ASN A 500 -25.33 21.41 -33.72
C ASN A 500 -25.78 21.99 -32.37
N THR A 501 -25.86 23.32 -32.24
CA THR A 501 -26.13 24.02 -30.97
C THR A 501 -27.54 24.58 -30.87
N GLY A 502 -28.42 24.25 -31.82
CA GLY A 502 -29.71 24.91 -31.96
C GLY A 502 -29.57 26.41 -32.22
N HIS A 503 -30.60 27.17 -31.85
CA HIS A 503 -30.65 28.64 -31.92
C HIS A 503 -30.86 29.24 -30.52
N LYS A 504 -30.45 30.52 -30.35
CA LYS A 504 -30.32 31.18 -29.04
C LYS A 504 -31.57 31.10 -28.15
N PRO A 505 -32.80 31.39 -28.63
CA PRO A 505 -34.03 31.25 -27.83
C PRO A 505 -34.20 29.88 -27.13
N CYS A 506 -34.13 28.76 -27.86
CA CYS A 506 -34.34 27.44 -27.28
C CYS A 506 -33.16 26.94 -26.41
N ASN A 507 -31.96 27.51 -26.56
CA ASN A 507 -30.80 27.13 -25.77
C ASN A 507 -30.78 27.81 -24.37
N GLY A 508 -31.64 28.80 -24.13
CA GLY A 508 -31.81 29.44 -22.82
C GLY A 508 -32.94 28.83 -21.96
N GLN A 509 -33.93 28.17 -22.58
CA GLN A 509 -35.09 27.61 -21.88
C GLN A 509 -34.91 26.16 -21.42
N ALA A 510 -34.02 25.39 -22.06
CA ALA A 510 -33.69 24.04 -21.63
C ALA A 510 -32.50 24.09 -20.65
N GLY A 511 -32.76 23.75 -19.38
CA GLY A 511 -31.71 23.50 -18.39
C GLY A 511 -30.64 22.56 -18.96
N GLY A 512 -29.37 22.92 -18.78
CA GLY A 512 -28.27 22.49 -19.64
C GLY A 512 -28.17 20.97 -19.86
N GLY A 513 -28.46 20.53 -21.09
CA GLY A 513 -28.26 19.13 -21.50
C GLY A 513 -28.87 18.80 -22.87
N LEU A 514 -30.09 19.26 -23.13
CA LEU A 514 -30.84 18.88 -24.33
C LEU A 514 -30.65 19.88 -25.49
N ARG A 515 -29.74 19.54 -26.43
CA ARG A 515 -29.55 20.24 -27.70
C ARG A 515 -30.86 20.30 -28.49
N ALA A 516 -31.22 21.46 -29.03
CA ALA A 516 -32.38 21.58 -29.92
C ALA A 516 -32.04 21.06 -31.31
N PHE A 517 -32.82 20.11 -31.81
CA PHE A 517 -32.68 19.55 -33.16
C PHE A 517 -33.47 20.40 -34.16
N PHE A 518 -32.79 20.81 -35.23
CA PHE A 518 -33.45 21.29 -36.44
C PHE A 518 -33.70 20.09 -37.35
N LYS A 519 -34.93 19.95 -37.86
CA LYS A 519 -35.28 18.94 -38.87
C LYS A 519 -35.68 19.62 -40.19
N PRO A 520 -35.46 19.00 -41.35
CA PRO A 520 -35.95 19.51 -42.63
C PRO A 520 -37.48 19.51 -42.65
N ALA A 521 -38.07 20.62 -43.07
CA ALA A 521 -39.52 20.81 -43.07
C ALA A 521 -40.24 19.91 -44.10
N ASP A 522 -39.49 19.35 -45.06
CA ASP A 522 -39.93 18.39 -46.09
C ASP A 522 -39.75 16.92 -45.66
N GLY A 523 -39.34 16.66 -44.41
CA GLY A 523 -39.20 15.31 -43.87
C GLY A 523 -37.97 14.53 -44.37
N LEU A 524 -37.09 15.14 -45.17
CA LEU A 524 -35.86 14.49 -45.62
C LEU A 524 -34.85 14.30 -44.46
N PHE A 525 -33.93 13.35 -44.63
CA PHE A 525 -32.90 13.06 -43.62
C PHE A 525 -31.91 14.22 -43.45
N ALA A 526 -31.80 14.75 -42.22
CA ALA A 526 -30.72 15.66 -41.81
C ALA A 526 -29.62 14.90 -41.06
N HIS A 527 -28.36 15.30 -41.30
CA HIS A 527 -27.21 14.73 -40.60
C HIS A 527 -26.64 15.75 -39.60
N PRO A 528 -26.62 15.47 -38.29
CA PRO A 528 -25.89 16.29 -37.33
C PRO A 528 -24.38 16.14 -37.58
N VAL A 529 -23.61 17.22 -37.42
CA VAL A 529 -22.15 17.16 -37.61
C VAL A 529 -21.52 16.39 -36.46
N VAL A 530 -20.87 15.27 -36.80
CA VAL A 530 -20.30 14.30 -35.86
C VAL A 530 -19.33 14.98 -34.88
N GLY A 531 -19.52 14.72 -33.59
CA GLY A 531 -18.70 15.29 -32.51
C GLY A 531 -19.19 14.98 -31.09
N SER A 532 -20.01 13.93 -30.91
CA SER A 532 -20.42 13.41 -29.59
C SER A 532 -21.03 12.03 -29.73
N THR A 533 -20.42 11.02 -29.08
CA THR A 533 -20.90 9.64 -29.01
C THR A 533 -21.89 9.48 -27.86
N SER A 534 -23.16 9.28 -28.19
CA SER A 534 -24.17 8.69 -27.29
C SER A 534 -25.29 8.11 -28.14
N VAL A 535 -25.31 6.79 -28.32
CA VAL A 535 -26.44 6.06 -28.91
C VAL A 535 -26.84 4.99 -27.90
N SER A 536 -28.02 5.17 -27.30
CA SER A 536 -28.65 4.21 -26.42
C SER A 536 -30.06 3.91 -26.89
N MET A 537 -30.40 2.63 -27.01
CA MET A 537 -31.74 2.05 -26.86
C MET A 537 -32.93 2.84 -27.45
N ALA A 538 -33.28 2.58 -28.72
CA ALA A 538 -34.57 3.01 -29.29
C ALA A 538 -35.11 2.13 -30.45
N ASN A 539 -34.57 0.93 -30.70
CA ASN A 539 -34.94 0.08 -31.86
C ASN A 539 -35.25 -1.38 -31.47
N ARG A 540 -36.28 -1.63 -30.65
CA ARG A 540 -36.81 -3.00 -30.41
C ARG A 540 -38.32 -3.02 -30.10
N ALA A 541 -39.12 -2.27 -30.86
CA ALA A 541 -40.57 -2.21 -30.67
C ALA A 541 -41.33 -1.91 -32.00
N LEU A 542 -41.12 -2.72 -33.04
CA LEU A 542 -41.89 -2.60 -34.29
C LEU A 542 -41.90 -3.88 -35.15
N ALA A 543 -42.17 -5.03 -34.54
CA ALA A 543 -42.35 -6.31 -35.25
C ALA A 543 -43.15 -7.34 -34.43
N GLU A 544 -44.44 -7.09 -34.18
CA GLU A 544 -45.43 -8.14 -33.84
C GLU A 544 -46.87 -7.57 -33.82
N GLN A 545 -47.59 -7.70 -34.95
CA GLN A 545 -49.03 -7.49 -35.03
C GLN A 545 -49.66 -8.39 -36.11
N THR A 546 -50.02 -9.63 -35.74
CA THR A 546 -50.99 -10.44 -36.52
C THR A 546 -51.75 -11.44 -35.65
N ARG A 547 -52.85 -10.97 -35.02
CA ARG A 547 -54.15 -11.67 -34.79
C ARG A 547 -54.18 -12.98 -33.93
N PRO A 548 -55.37 -13.45 -33.49
CA PRO A 548 -56.65 -12.77 -33.24
C PRO A 548 -57.15 -12.95 -31.79
N ALA A 549 -58.32 -12.38 -31.49
CA ALA A 549 -58.93 -12.36 -30.16
C ALA A 549 -59.67 -13.66 -29.77
N THR A 550 -59.72 -13.90 -28.45
CA THR A 550 -60.80 -14.67 -27.81
C THR A 550 -61.37 -13.85 -26.64
N ARG A 551 -62.67 -14.01 -26.39
CA ARG A 551 -63.52 -13.10 -25.61
C ARG A 551 -64.18 -13.88 -24.46
N PHE A 552 -63.98 -13.45 -23.22
CA PHE A 552 -64.88 -13.78 -22.10
C PHE A 552 -64.94 -12.59 -21.12
N ILE A 553 -66.10 -12.42 -20.47
CA ILE A 553 -66.43 -11.33 -19.53
C ILE A 553 -66.53 -11.93 -18.10
N PRO A 554 -66.75 -11.15 -17.02
CA PRO A 554 -65.99 -11.26 -15.78
C PRO A 554 -66.70 -12.10 -14.71
N ASP A 555 -66.04 -12.30 -13.57
CA ASP A 555 -66.73 -12.20 -12.27
C ASP A 555 -65.77 -11.91 -11.11
N ASP A 556 -66.30 -11.23 -10.09
CA ASP A 556 -65.59 -10.88 -8.85
C ASP A 556 -65.59 -12.04 -7.84
N SER A 557 -64.45 -12.32 -7.18
CA SER A 557 -64.36 -12.51 -5.71
C SER A 557 -63.04 -13.12 -5.22
N GLY A 558 -62.55 -12.61 -4.08
CA GLY A 558 -62.08 -13.45 -2.96
C GLY A 558 -60.73 -14.18 -3.02
N ALA A 559 -59.72 -13.57 -2.40
CA ALA A 559 -58.65 -14.22 -1.61
C ALA A 559 -57.82 -15.36 -2.23
N LEU A 560 -56.56 -15.06 -2.58
CA LEU A 560 -55.52 -16.06 -2.89
C LEU A 560 -54.51 -16.18 -1.74
N ALA A 561 -54.46 -17.35 -1.10
CA ALA A 561 -53.34 -17.77 -0.25
C ALA A 561 -52.35 -18.59 -1.10
N ILE A 562 -51.06 -18.27 -1.03
CA ILE A 562 -50.01 -18.97 -1.77
C ILE A 562 -49.32 -19.97 -0.84
N SER A 563 -49.45 -21.26 -1.16
CA SER A 563 -48.66 -22.35 -0.57
C SER A 563 -47.46 -22.67 -1.47
N MET A 564 -46.27 -22.82 -0.89
CA MET A 564 -45.06 -23.23 -1.61
C MET A 564 -44.75 -24.71 -1.33
N PHE A 565 -44.69 -25.53 -2.38
CA PHE A 565 -44.04 -26.83 -2.33
C PHE A 565 -42.63 -26.75 -2.92
N SER A 566 -41.66 -27.31 -2.20
CA SER A 566 -40.28 -27.52 -2.66
C SER A 566 -40.03 -29.01 -2.82
N ALA A 567 -39.35 -29.41 -3.90
CA ALA A 567 -38.99 -30.80 -4.18
C ALA A 567 -37.46 -31.00 -4.05
N PRO A 568 -36.99 -32.11 -3.45
CA PRO A 568 -35.57 -32.30 -3.17
C PRO A 568 -34.77 -32.77 -4.40
N VAL A 569 -33.59 -32.19 -4.60
CA VAL A 569 -32.63 -32.59 -5.65
C VAL A 569 -31.86 -33.84 -5.23
N LYS A 570 -31.73 -34.81 -6.15
CA LYS A 570 -31.08 -36.11 -5.94
C LYS A 570 -29.55 -35.99 -6.04
N LYS A 571 -28.82 -36.22 -4.94
CA LYS A 571 -27.34 -36.27 -4.93
C LYS A 571 -26.82 -37.33 -5.91
N ILE A 572 -25.83 -36.96 -6.73
CA ILE A 572 -25.07 -37.86 -7.62
C ILE A 572 -23.80 -38.32 -6.88
N ASN A 573 -23.36 -39.55 -7.15
CA ASN A 573 -22.29 -40.23 -6.41
C ASN A 573 -20.89 -39.71 -6.81
N THR A 574 -19.99 -39.53 -5.83
CA THR A 574 -18.83 -38.61 -5.88
C THR A 574 -17.51 -39.18 -6.44
N GLY A 575 -17.56 -40.27 -7.21
CA GLY A 575 -16.39 -41.12 -7.54
C GLY A 575 -15.35 -40.62 -8.58
N PHE A 576 -15.18 -39.31 -8.79
CA PHE A 576 -14.35 -38.76 -9.89
C PHE A 576 -13.08 -37.99 -9.45
N SER A 577 -12.61 -38.20 -8.22
CA SER A 577 -11.42 -37.56 -7.66
C SER A 577 -10.13 -37.83 -8.44
N ALA A 578 -9.33 -36.77 -8.63
CA ALA A 578 -7.92 -36.88 -9.04
C ALA A 578 -7.12 -37.65 -7.98
N ARG A 579 -6.08 -38.40 -8.38
CA ARG A 579 -5.27 -39.22 -7.46
C ARG A 579 -3.82 -38.73 -7.42
N LEU A 580 -3.10 -39.06 -6.36
CA LEU A 580 -1.67 -38.76 -6.21
C LEU A 580 -1.32 -37.27 -6.46
N LEU A 581 -2.08 -36.35 -5.86
CA LEU A 581 -1.80 -34.92 -5.96
C LEU A 581 -0.48 -34.60 -5.23
N GLN A 582 0.51 -34.19 -6.01
CA GLN A 582 1.84 -33.76 -5.56
C GLN A 582 2.05 -32.30 -5.91
N PHE A 583 2.80 -31.60 -5.06
CA PHE A 583 3.30 -30.26 -5.31
C PHE A 583 4.78 -30.26 -4.94
N THR A 584 5.63 -29.86 -5.88
CA THR A 584 7.05 -29.61 -5.63
C THR A 584 7.25 -28.11 -5.65
N ASP A 585 7.62 -27.56 -4.49
CA ASP A 585 7.96 -26.14 -4.36
C ASP A 585 9.31 -25.85 -5.01
N LEU A 586 9.41 -24.70 -5.68
CA LEU A 586 10.58 -24.31 -6.50
C LEU A 586 10.94 -22.82 -6.40
N ASP A 587 10.21 -22.01 -5.62
CA ASP A 587 10.58 -20.63 -5.33
C ASP A 587 11.58 -20.52 -4.16
N LEU A 588 11.98 -19.29 -3.83
CA LEU A 588 12.95 -18.96 -2.79
C LEU A 588 12.40 -17.94 -1.78
N ASP A 589 11.10 -17.63 -1.83
CA ASP A 589 10.49 -16.47 -1.18
C ASP A 589 9.38 -16.93 -0.22
N ASN A 590 9.59 -16.79 1.09
CA ASN A 590 8.75 -17.40 2.16
C ASN A 590 7.27 -16.92 2.25
N ASP A 591 6.79 -16.14 1.28
CA ASP A 591 5.40 -15.72 1.15
C ASP A 591 4.92 -15.85 -0.31
N GLU A 592 5.57 -16.67 -1.13
CA GLU A 592 5.11 -17.09 -2.47
C GLU A 592 4.81 -18.60 -2.50
N LEU A 593 4.24 -19.06 -3.62
CA LEU A 593 4.04 -20.46 -3.95
C LEU A 593 4.30 -20.58 -5.45
N GLY A 594 5.52 -20.97 -5.78
CA GLY A 594 6.11 -21.07 -7.11
C GLY A 594 6.58 -22.49 -7.35
N GLY A 595 5.72 -23.36 -7.87
CA GLY A 595 6.02 -24.80 -7.91
C GLY A 595 5.25 -25.58 -8.95
N THR A 596 5.66 -26.84 -9.14
CA THR A 596 5.00 -27.77 -10.07
C THR A 596 3.92 -28.56 -9.35
N LEU A 597 2.66 -28.40 -9.77
CA LEU A 597 1.55 -29.24 -9.34
C LEU A 597 1.31 -30.40 -10.32
N SER A 598 1.31 -31.63 -9.83
CA SER A 598 1.06 -32.84 -10.63
C SER A 598 0.04 -33.77 -9.96
N TRP A 599 -0.72 -34.53 -10.77
CA TRP A 599 -1.66 -35.54 -10.29
C TRP A 599 -1.88 -36.62 -11.36
N THR A 600 -2.30 -37.80 -10.94
CA THR A 600 -2.77 -38.86 -11.85
C THR A 600 -4.26 -38.72 -12.10
N GLU A 601 -4.66 -38.74 -13.37
CA GLU A 601 -6.07 -38.75 -13.76
C GLU A 601 -6.82 -39.98 -13.22
N HIS A 602 -8.14 -39.85 -13.08
CA HIS A 602 -8.98 -40.99 -12.70
C HIS A 602 -9.13 -41.98 -13.87
N SER A 603 -9.31 -43.28 -13.60
CA SER A 603 -9.55 -44.31 -14.63
C SER A 603 -10.83 -44.14 -15.47
N GLN A 604 -11.63 -43.11 -15.17
CA GLN A 604 -12.78 -42.68 -15.97
C GLN A 604 -12.63 -41.22 -16.45
N SER A 605 -11.41 -40.74 -16.70
CA SER A 605 -11.15 -39.36 -17.13
C SER A 605 -11.84 -38.95 -18.44
N TYR A 606 -12.29 -39.92 -19.24
CA TYR A 606 -13.18 -39.67 -20.39
C TYR A 606 -14.54 -39.01 -20.03
N LYS A 607 -14.90 -38.89 -18.75
CA LYS A 607 -16.06 -38.14 -18.23
C LYS A 607 -15.69 -36.80 -17.59
N VAL A 608 -14.40 -36.50 -17.44
CA VAL A 608 -13.89 -35.23 -16.92
C VAL A 608 -13.57 -34.34 -18.12
N GLU A 609 -14.12 -33.13 -18.14
CA GLU A 609 -13.94 -32.19 -19.25
C GLU A 609 -12.79 -31.23 -18.99
N TYR A 610 -12.59 -30.85 -17.73
CA TYR A 610 -11.47 -30.06 -17.24
C TYR A 610 -11.34 -30.19 -15.71
N TYR A 611 -10.20 -29.76 -15.18
CA TYR A 611 -9.94 -29.64 -13.75
C TYR A 611 -10.01 -28.16 -13.30
N HIS A 612 -10.47 -27.93 -12.07
CA HIS A 612 -10.38 -26.63 -11.40
C HIS A 612 -9.43 -26.73 -10.21
N ILE A 613 -8.44 -25.83 -10.19
CA ILE A 613 -7.41 -25.75 -9.15
C ILE A 613 -7.68 -24.52 -8.30
N PHE A 614 -7.71 -24.71 -6.99
CA PHE A 614 -7.89 -23.64 -6.02
C PHE A 614 -6.83 -23.69 -4.92
N LEU A 615 -6.40 -22.53 -4.46
CA LEU A 615 -5.91 -22.36 -3.08
C LEU A 615 -7.09 -22.18 -2.14
N ALA A 616 -6.92 -22.54 -0.87
CA ALA A 616 -7.90 -22.37 0.18
C ALA A 616 -7.22 -22.42 1.54
N THR A 617 -7.91 -21.95 2.58
CA THR A 617 -7.38 -21.89 3.95
C THR A 617 -7.51 -23.20 4.73
N ASP A 618 -8.26 -24.18 4.21
CA ASP A 618 -8.44 -25.51 4.81
C ASP A 618 -8.80 -26.57 3.74
N ASP A 619 -8.94 -27.83 4.17
CA ASP A 619 -9.26 -28.99 3.34
C ASP A 619 -10.74 -29.06 2.89
N GLN A 620 -11.64 -28.44 3.66
CA GLN A 620 -13.04 -28.20 3.28
C GLN A 620 -13.14 -27.14 2.16
N GLY A 621 -12.07 -26.39 1.97
CA GLY A 621 -11.95 -25.31 1.01
C GLY A 621 -12.73 -24.07 1.42
N SER A 622 -12.53 -23.57 2.63
CA SER A 622 -12.88 -22.19 2.97
C SER A 622 -12.02 -21.20 2.19
N ASN A 623 -12.57 -20.03 1.84
CA ASN A 623 -11.84 -18.93 1.19
C ASN A 623 -11.13 -19.32 -0.12
N ARG A 624 -11.80 -20.08 -1.01
CA ARG A 624 -11.17 -20.59 -2.24
C ARG A 624 -10.76 -19.48 -3.21
N LEU A 625 -9.46 -19.40 -3.53
CA LEU A 625 -8.92 -18.60 -4.63
C LEU A 625 -8.67 -19.51 -5.83
N ARG A 626 -9.41 -19.30 -6.92
CA ARG A 626 -9.28 -20.09 -8.16
C ARG A 626 -8.06 -19.65 -8.96
N LEU A 627 -7.20 -20.59 -9.31
CA LEU A 627 -5.93 -20.31 -10.01
C LEU A 627 -6.07 -20.36 -11.54
N THR A 628 -7.09 -21.03 -12.06
CA THR A 628 -7.34 -21.17 -13.51
C THR A 628 -8.39 -20.18 -14.02
N ASN A 629 -7.95 -19.06 -14.58
CA ASN A 629 -8.85 -18.07 -15.21
C ASN A 629 -9.54 -18.66 -16.46
N GLY A 630 -10.87 -18.78 -16.40
CA GLY A 630 -11.67 -19.59 -17.34
C GLY A 630 -11.77 -19.13 -18.80
N ASN A 631 -10.95 -18.17 -19.25
CA ASN A 631 -10.87 -17.69 -20.64
C ASN A 631 -9.42 -17.48 -21.14
N GLY A 632 -8.41 -17.88 -20.37
CA GLY A 632 -7.01 -17.93 -20.82
C GLY A 632 -6.60 -19.34 -21.28
N PRO A 633 -5.40 -19.54 -21.87
CA PRO A 633 -4.95 -20.82 -22.42
C PRO A 633 -4.73 -21.96 -21.39
N GLY A 634 -5.11 -21.78 -20.13
CA GLY A 634 -5.11 -22.81 -19.08
C GLY A 634 -6.39 -23.65 -19.00
N ILE A 635 -7.19 -23.74 -20.07
CA ILE A 635 -8.25 -24.75 -20.18
C ILE A 635 -7.60 -26.05 -20.67
N PHE A 636 -7.30 -26.95 -19.74
CA PHE A 636 -6.75 -28.28 -20.02
C PHE A 636 -7.80 -29.17 -20.69
N GLN A 637 -8.04 -28.96 -21.98
CA GLN A 637 -8.74 -29.93 -22.82
C GLN A 637 -7.81 -31.09 -23.16
N ARG A 638 -8.36 -32.31 -23.07
CA ARG A 638 -7.73 -33.60 -23.30
C ARG A 638 -6.81 -33.63 -24.54
N SER A 639 -5.50 -33.48 -24.33
CA SER A 639 -4.47 -33.91 -25.27
C SER A 639 -3.96 -35.29 -24.86
N LEU A 640 -3.67 -36.15 -25.84
CA LEU A 640 -3.17 -37.51 -25.58
C LEU A 640 -1.66 -37.46 -25.31
N LEU A 641 -1.25 -38.08 -24.19
CA LEU A 641 0.13 -38.46 -23.84
C LEU A 641 1.15 -37.31 -23.78
N GLU A 642 1.28 -36.69 -22.59
CA GLU A 642 2.55 -36.52 -21.86
C GLU A 642 2.31 -35.80 -20.51
N GLU A 643 3.25 -35.92 -19.57
CA GLU A 643 3.19 -35.25 -18.25
C GLU A 643 3.49 -33.76 -18.42
N ILE A 644 2.49 -32.89 -18.26
CA ILE A 644 2.68 -31.43 -18.38
C ILE A 644 2.85 -30.82 -16.98
N PRO A 645 4.04 -30.30 -16.62
CA PRO A 645 4.23 -29.60 -15.35
C PRO A 645 3.51 -28.25 -15.37
N LEU A 646 2.63 -28.02 -14.40
CA LEU A 646 1.97 -26.73 -14.19
C LEU A 646 2.78 -25.90 -13.18
N ILE A 647 3.47 -24.87 -13.67
CA ILE A 647 4.08 -23.83 -12.83
C ILE A 647 2.99 -22.83 -12.43
N VAL A 648 2.75 -22.70 -11.13
CA VAL A 648 1.81 -21.74 -10.53
C VAL A 648 2.61 -20.77 -9.68
N TRP A 649 2.28 -19.46 -9.72
CA TRP A 649 2.84 -18.42 -8.85
C TRP A 649 1.69 -17.76 -8.05
N VAL A 650 1.72 -17.79 -6.72
CA VAL A 650 0.75 -17.06 -5.88
C VAL A 650 1.37 -16.57 -4.57
N PRO A 651 1.24 -15.29 -4.20
CA PRO A 651 1.63 -14.83 -2.88
C PRO A 651 0.70 -15.37 -1.77
N VAL A 652 1.28 -15.92 -0.70
CA VAL A 652 0.62 -16.48 0.48
C VAL A 652 1.23 -15.87 1.73
N THR A 653 0.44 -15.22 2.57
CA THR A 653 0.95 -14.50 3.75
C THR A 653 0.95 -15.37 5.03
N GLN A 654 2.04 -16.07 5.38
CA GLN A 654 2.30 -16.57 6.75
C GLN A 654 3.80 -16.84 7.03
N HIS A 655 4.33 -16.18 8.07
CA HIS A 655 5.72 -16.24 8.56
C HIS A 655 6.46 -17.60 8.50
N ALA A 656 7.35 -17.72 7.51
CA ALA A 656 8.68 -18.34 7.65
C ALA A 656 9.75 -17.33 7.19
N THR A 657 11.03 -17.52 7.55
CA THR A 657 12.11 -16.55 7.24
C THR A 657 13.44 -17.24 6.92
N HIS A 658 13.43 -18.31 6.13
CA HIS A 658 14.53 -19.28 6.08
C HIS A 658 15.47 -19.16 4.86
N PHE A 659 15.09 -18.47 3.78
CA PHE A 659 15.93 -18.31 2.58
C PHE A 659 16.54 -16.91 2.37
N CYS A 660 16.18 -15.92 3.19
CA CYS A 660 16.62 -14.54 3.00
C CYS A 660 18.12 -14.36 3.27
N ILE A 661 18.80 -13.58 2.42
CA ILE A 661 20.12 -13.02 2.69
C ILE A 661 19.99 -11.95 3.79
N PHE A 662 21.00 -11.80 4.66
CA PHE A 662 20.99 -10.78 5.72
C PHE A 662 22.36 -10.12 5.92
N GLN A 663 22.40 -9.04 6.71
CA GLN A 663 23.62 -8.28 7.01
C GLN A 663 24.39 -7.81 5.76
N VAL A 664 23.69 -7.25 4.77
CA VAL A 664 24.34 -6.54 3.66
C VAL A 664 25.11 -5.34 4.23
N SER A 665 26.42 -5.27 3.98
CA SER A 665 27.30 -4.19 4.42
C SER A 665 28.23 -3.77 3.29
N PHE A 666 28.58 -2.48 3.22
CA PHE A 666 29.46 -1.94 2.19
C PHE A 666 30.59 -1.18 2.87
N THR A 667 31.83 -1.47 2.46
CA THR A 667 33.02 -0.71 2.83
C THR A 667 33.45 0.10 1.62
N ASP A 668 33.20 1.41 1.69
CA ASP A 668 33.62 2.37 0.67
C ASP A 668 35.13 2.61 0.75
N LEU A 669 35.80 2.59 -0.41
CA LEU A 669 37.25 2.74 -0.57
C LEU A 669 37.62 3.89 -1.52
N ASP A 670 36.69 4.45 -2.28
CA ASP A 670 36.87 5.79 -2.87
C ASP A 670 36.36 6.90 -1.93
N LEU A 671 36.83 8.13 -2.17
CA LEU A 671 36.64 9.28 -1.26
C LEU A 671 35.64 10.30 -1.85
N ASP A 672 34.99 9.94 -2.94
CA ASP A 672 34.24 10.84 -3.80
C ASP A 672 32.74 10.72 -3.54
N VAL A 673 32.15 11.78 -2.97
CA VAL A 673 30.79 11.81 -2.38
C VAL A 673 29.63 11.38 -3.31
N LEU A 674 29.88 11.24 -4.61
CA LEU A 674 28.91 10.88 -5.66
C LEU A 674 29.27 9.60 -6.42
N GLU A 675 30.38 8.95 -6.06
CA GLU A 675 30.85 7.71 -6.65
C GLU A 675 30.83 6.63 -5.56
N PHE A 676 31.14 5.39 -5.95
CA PHE A 676 31.28 4.26 -5.06
C PHE A 676 32.39 3.37 -5.61
N GLY A 677 33.21 2.83 -4.71
CA GLY A 677 34.29 1.93 -5.08
C GLY A 677 34.71 1.17 -3.86
N GLY A 678 34.45 -0.13 -3.79
CA GLY A 678 34.60 -0.83 -2.52
C GLY A 678 34.02 -2.23 -2.51
N ASN A 679 34.01 -2.87 -1.34
CA ASN A 679 33.50 -4.22 -1.19
C ASN A 679 32.11 -4.21 -0.55
N LEU A 680 31.12 -4.68 -1.31
CA LEU A 680 29.82 -5.09 -0.78
C LEU A 680 29.97 -6.52 -0.25
N THR A 681 29.47 -6.79 0.95
CA THR A 681 29.47 -8.11 1.60
C THR A 681 28.10 -8.41 2.18
N TRP A 682 27.76 -9.69 2.34
CA TRP A 682 26.52 -10.13 2.96
C TRP A 682 26.73 -11.44 3.71
N GLN A 683 25.76 -11.83 4.55
CA GLN A 683 25.72 -13.15 5.17
C GLN A 683 24.80 -14.07 4.35
N GLN A 684 25.35 -15.22 3.93
CA GLN A 684 24.56 -16.28 3.27
C GLN A 684 23.44 -16.81 4.18
N PRO A 685 22.32 -17.29 3.61
CA PRO A 685 21.27 -17.95 4.37
C PRO A 685 21.81 -19.13 5.19
N SER A 686 21.23 -19.37 6.37
CA SER A 686 21.71 -20.37 7.33
C SER A 686 21.13 -21.78 7.13
N LEU A 687 20.16 -21.94 6.23
CA LEU A 687 19.42 -23.17 5.97
C LEU A 687 19.23 -23.40 4.46
N ASP A 688 19.13 -24.68 4.09
CA ASP A 688 18.97 -25.25 2.75
C ASP A 688 19.40 -24.38 1.55
N THR A 689 20.69 -24.07 1.48
CA THR A 689 21.28 -23.35 0.34
C THR A 689 21.51 -24.23 -0.89
N SER A 690 21.02 -25.48 -0.91
CA SER A 690 21.30 -26.45 -1.98
C SER A 690 20.77 -26.04 -3.35
N LEU A 691 19.76 -25.16 -3.38
CA LEU A 691 19.16 -24.62 -4.60
C LEU A 691 19.83 -23.31 -5.08
N ILE A 692 20.60 -22.62 -4.24
CA ILE A 692 21.24 -21.34 -4.60
C ILE A 692 22.50 -21.63 -5.41
N THR A 693 22.55 -21.08 -6.63
CA THR A 693 23.70 -21.22 -7.54
C THR A 693 24.55 -19.95 -7.61
N HIS A 694 23.92 -18.78 -7.51
CA HIS A 694 24.56 -17.47 -7.68
C HIS A 694 23.87 -16.41 -6.81
N TYR A 695 24.52 -15.26 -6.67
CA TYR A 695 23.99 -14.02 -6.13
C TYR A 695 24.09 -12.92 -7.18
N PHE A 696 23.01 -12.16 -7.38
CA PHE A 696 22.97 -10.98 -8.24
C PHE A 696 23.02 -9.70 -7.39
N VAL A 697 23.80 -8.72 -7.85
CA VAL A 697 23.95 -7.43 -7.18
C VAL A 697 23.45 -6.31 -8.09
N TYR A 698 22.60 -5.44 -7.54
CA TYR A 698 22.01 -4.30 -8.25
C TYR A 698 22.05 -3.01 -7.43
N PHE A 699 21.92 -1.87 -8.09
CA PHE A 699 21.53 -0.60 -7.45
C PHE A 699 20.03 -0.37 -7.51
N GLY A 700 19.38 -0.09 -6.38
CA GLY A 700 17.94 0.18 -6.27
C GLY A 700 17.58 1.63 -5.95
N LEU A 701 16.42 2.09 -6.43
CA LEU A 701 15.82 3.37 -5.99
C LEU A 701 15.24 3.30 -4.58
N ASP A 702 14.76 2.13 -4.15
CA ASP A 702 14.29 1.84 -2.79
C ASP A 702 14.72 0.44 -2.33
N SER A 703 14.34 0.05 -1.11
CA SER A 703 14.72 -1.21 -0.47
C SER A 703 14.04 -2.46 -1.03
N ALA A 704 12.97 -2.31 -1.83
CA ALA A 704 12.22 -3.43 -2.38
C ALA A 704 12.70 -3.83 -3.79
N GLY A 705 13.51 -3.00 -4.45
CA GLY A 705 13.85 -3.15 -5.87
C GLY A 705 12.68 -2.88 -6.83
N LEU A 706 11.48 -2.65 -6.31
CA LEU A 706 10.27 -2.35 -7.06
C LEU A 706 10.09 -0.85 -7.15
N ASP A 707 10.09 -0.28 -8.36
CA ASP A 707 9.54 1.08 -8.50
C ASP A 707 8.05 1.01 -8.16
N ASN A 708 7.66 1.67 -7.06
CA ASN A 708 6.27 1.90 -6.67
C ASN A 708 5.48 2.77 -7.70
N HIS A 709 6.03 2.99 -8.91
CA HIS A 709 5.35 3.53 -10.08
C HIS A 709 4.71 2.49 -11.02
N TYR A 710 5.04 1.20 -10.95
CA TYR A 710 4.48 0.21 -11.88
C TYR A 710 3.07 -0.29 -11.48
N ASN A 711 2.10 0.59 -11.72
CA ASN A 711 0.69 0.22 -11.92
C ASN A 711 0.20 0.85 -13.24
N SER A 712 1.04 0.73 -14.28
CA SER A 712 0.89 1.31 -15.61
C SER A 712 1.03 0.22 -16.66
N SER A 713 -0.10 -0.26 -17.19
CA SER A 713 -0.19 -1.38 -18.14
C SER A 713 0.26 -1.07 -19.57
N ASP A 714 0.74 0.15 -19.83
CA ASP A 714 1.06 0.65 -21.17
C ASP A 714 2.54 1.04 -21.26
N LEU A 715 3.40 0.09 -21.62
CA LEU A 715 4.55 0.22 -22.56
C LEU A 715 5.39 -1.08 -22.60
N GLU A 716 5.52 -1.63 -23.83
CA GLU A 716 6.57 -2.51 -24.43
C GLU A 716 7.38 -3.53 -23.58
N PRO A 717 7.69 -4.73 -24.12
CA PRO A 717 8.18 -5.90 -23.37
C PRO A 717 9.70 -5.91 -23.09
N LEU A 718 10.29 -4.75 -22.79
CA LEU A 718 11.62 -4.66 -22.19
C LEU A 718 11.49 -3.85 -20.91
N GLY A 719 11.34 -4.57 -19.80
CA GLY A 719 11.26 -3.97 -18.47
C GLY A 719 12.51 -3.14 -18.20
N ALA A 720 12.37 -1.82 -18.22
CA ALA A 720 13.32 -0.92 -17.60
C ALA A 720 13.18 -1.10 -16.09
N LEU A 721 13.83 -2.15 -15.57
CA LEU A 721 13.88 -2.46 -14.16
C LEU A 721 14.40 -1.22 -13.41
N SER A 722 13.85 -0.97 -12.22
CA SER A 722 14.17 0.20 -11.38
C SER A 722 15.62 0.19 -10.84
N TYR A 723 16.40 -0.74 -11.34
CA TYR A 723 17.70 -1.11 -10.84
C TYR A 723 18.65 -1.45 -11.98
N VAL A 724 19.94 -1.18 -11.77
CA VAL A 724 21.00 -1.48 -12.72
C VAL A 724 21.83 -2.64 -12.17
N GLU A 725 22.04 -3.65 -13.01
CA GLU A 725 22.87 -4.81 -12.70
C GLU A 725 24.33 -4.37 -12.56
N MET A 726 24.91 -4.66 -11.40
CA MET A 726 26.33 -4.45 -11.12
C MET A 726 27.13 -5.70 -11.46
N GLY A 727 26.56 -6.88 -11.19
CA GLY A 727 27.08 -8.16 -11.66
C GLY A 727 26.59 -9.36 -10.83
N GLU A 728 27.10 -10.52 -11.21
CA GLU A 728 26.79 -11.84 -10.64
C GLU A 728 28.03 -12.45 -9.98
N VAL A 729 27.85 -13.17 -8.86
CA VAL A 729 28.89 -13.99 -8.23
C VAL A 729 28.35 -15.38 -7.88
N PRO A 730 29.17 -16.45 -7.98
CA PRO A 730 28.71 -17.81 -7.68
C PRO A 730 28.46 -18.01 -6.18
N TYR A 731 27.55 -18.92 -5.85
CA TYR A 731 27.22 -19.29 -4.47
C TYR A 731 28.48 -19.65 -3.66
N GLY A 732 28.50 -19.24 -2.39
CA GLY A 732 29.68 -19.25 -1.51
C GLY A 732 30.56 -18.00 -1.64
N THR A 733 30.39 -17.19 -2.69
CA THR A 733 31.06 -15.88 -2.82
C THR A 733 30.17 -14.79 -2.23
N ASN A 734 30.32 -14.54 -0.93
CA ASN A 734 29.48 -13.58 -0.19
C ASN A 734 30.02 -12.14 -0.22
N THR A 735 30.68 -11.77 -1.32
CA THR A 735 31.28 -10.45 -1.53
C THR A 735 31.26 -10.07 -3.00
N PHE A 736 31.07 -8.79 -3.28
CA PHE A 736 31.10 -8.19 -4.61
C PHE A 736 31.95 -6.91 -4.59
N ALA A 737 32.94 -6.82 -5.47
CA ALA A 737 33.78 -5.64 -5.62
C ALA A 737 33.09 -4.64 -6.55
N VAL A 738 32.55 -3.56 -5.99
CA VAL A 738 32.05 -2.41 -6.74
C VAL A 738 33.25 -1.68 -7.35
N PRO A 739 33.34 -1.55 -8.69
CA PRO A 739 34.46 -0.88 -9.34
C PRO A 739 34.57 0.58 -8.89
N ALA A 740 35.78 1.08 -8.65
CA ALA A 740 36.00 2.48 -8.29
C ALA A 740 35.48 3.44 -9.38
N GLY A 741 34.91 4.57 -8.95
CA GLY A 741 34.29 5.54 -9.85
C GLY A 741 32.89 5.13 -10.33
N THR A 742 32.22 4.22 -9.63
CA THR A 742 30.83 3.85 -9.96
C THR A 742 29.88 4.98 -9.54
N LEU A 743 29.40 5.76 -10.51
CA LEU A 743 28.47 6.87 -10.26
C LEU A 743 27.18 6.43 -9.54
N ARG A 744 26.94 6.99 -8.35
CA ARG A 744 25.75 6.75 -7.52
C ARG A 744 24.42 7.04 -8.22
N SER A 745 24.39 8.01 -9.13
CA SER A 745 23.20 8.46 -9.85
C SER A 745 22.02 8.78 -8.90
N SER A 746 20.78 8.46 -9.28
CA SER A 746 19.57 8.62 -8.47
C SER A 746 19.29 7.47 -7.50
N TYR A 747 20.14 6.44 -7.47
CA TYR A 747 19.95 5.27 -6.62
C TYR A 747 20.15 5.60 -5.14
N SER A 748 19.55 4.78 -4.27
CA SER A 748 19.64 4.96 -2.81
C SER A 748 19.91 3.68 -2.02
N HIS A 749 19.97 2.51 -2.70
CA HIS A 749 20.20 1.20 -2.09
C HIS A 749 21.12 0.32 -2.95
N PHE A 750 21.91 -0.53 -2.31
CA PHE A 750 22.39 -1.79 -2.88
C PHE A 750 21.32 -2.85 -2.64
N LEU A 751 21.12 -3.73 -3.63
CA LEU A 751 20.24 -4.90 -3.56
C LEU A 751 21.04 -6.15 -3.88
N VAL A 752 20.81 -7.23 -3.15
CA VAL A 752 21.41 -8.55 -3.35
C VAL A 752 20.30 -9.60 -3.39
N TYR A 753 20.21 -10.32 -4.51
CA TYR A 753 19.24 -11.40 -4.73
C TYR A 753 19.96 -12.75 -4.77
N SER A 754 19.32 -13.79 -4.22
CA SER A 754 19.70 -15.19 -4.43
C SER A 754 19.12 -15.69 -5.74
N ARG A 755 19.85 -16.57 -6.45
CA ARG A 755 19.42 -17.16 -7.71
C ARG A 755 19.65 -18.67 -7.77
N SER A 756 18.62 -19.42 -8.11
CA SER A 756 18.66 -20.86 -8.40
C SER A 756 18.88 -21.15 -9.89
N THR A 757 18.93 -22.42 -10.26
CA THR A 757 18.88 -22.84 -11.67
C THR A 757 17.57 -22.49 -12.37
N LEU A 758 16.52 -22.11 -11.62
CA LEU A 758 15.16 -21.91 -12.10
C LEU A 758 14.75 -20.43 -12.13
N ALA A 759 15.07 -19.68 -11.07
CA ALA A 759 14.65 -18.29 -10.89
C ALA A 759 15.62 -17.49 -10.00
N GLU A 760 15.53 -16.18 -10.10
CA GLU A 760 16.00 -15.23 -9.08
C GLU A 760 14.87 -15.03 -8.04
N ALA A 761 15.22 -14.80 -6.78
CA ALA A 761 14.25 -14.46 -5.73
C ALA A 761 13.50 -13.17 -6.06
N SER A 762 12.25 -13.04 -5.62
CA SER A 762 11.45 -11.81 -5.82
C SER A 762 11.84 -10.70 -4.82
N THR A 763 12.35 -11.08 -3.64
CA THR A 763 12.66 -10.16 -2.54
C THR A 763 14.18 -10.03 -2.28
N PRO A 764 14.78 -8.82 -2.43
CA PRO A 764 16.21 -8.64 -2.16
C PRO A 764 16.52 -8.47 -0.68
N ALA A 765 17.75 -8.84 -0.30
CA ALA A 765 18.40 -8.19 0.84
C ALA A 765 19.00 -6.86 0.39
N PHE A 766 18.91 -5.82 1.24
CA PHE A 766 19.27 -4.46 0.84
C PHE A 766 20.14 -3.73 1.86
N LEU A 767 20.88 -2.74 1.37
CA LEU A 767 21.58 -1.75 2.18
C LEU A 767 21.34 -0.35 1.61
N SER A 768 20.75 0.55 2.40
CA SER A 768 20.64 1.96 1.99
C SER A 768 22.01 2.63 1.99
N PHE A 769 22.28 3.48 0.99
CA PHE A 769 23.51 4.27 0.91
C PHE A 769 23.70 5.21 2.12
N LEU A 770 22.62 5.61 2.79
CA LEU A 770 22.72 6.34 4.06
C LEU A 770 23.30 5.45 5.16
N GLY A 771 22.91 4.18 5.21
CA GLY A 771 23.50 3.18 6.11
C GLY A 771 24.96 2.86 5.77
N ALA A 772 25.30 2.76 4.48
CA ALA A 772 26.68 2.58 4.03
C ALA A 772 27.58 3.76 4.47
N SER A 773 27.13 5.00 4.27
CA SER A 773 27.91 6.20 4.63
C SER A 773 28.20 6.34 6.14
N LEU A 774 27.43 5.68 7.01
CA LEU A 774 27.68 5.65 8.46
C LEU A 774 28.82 4.70 8.85
N ASN A 775 29.17 3.73 7.99
CA ASN A 775 30.27 2.80 8.20
C ASN A 775 31.57 3.25 7.52
N ALA A 776 31.51 4.24 6.62
CA ALA A 776 32.66 4.86 5.97
C ALA A 776 33.39 5.84 6.92
N SER A 777 33.96 5.33 8.01
CA SER A 777 34.88 6.09 8.86
C SER A 777 36.33 5.78 8.46
N VAL A 778 37.05 6.77 7.94
CA VAL A 778 38.48 6.63 7.67
C VAL A 778 39.24 6.55 8.99
N THR A 779 39.60 5.34 9.42
CA THR A 779 40.52 5.10 10.53
C THR A 779 41.95 4.93 10.01
N GLU A 780 42.94 5.27 10.83
CA GLU A 780 44.38 5.12 10.51
C GLU A 780 44.90 5.97 9.33
N VAL A 781 44.51 7.24 9.26
CA VAL A 781 45.20 8.22 8.38
C VAL A 781 46.62 8.46 8.90
N ASN A 782 47.57 7.66 8.43
CA ASN A 782 48.98 7.79 8.77
C ASN A 782 49.70 8.66 7.72
N PHE A 783 49.92 9.94 8.05
CA PHE A 783 50.68 10.84 7.20
C PHE A 783 52.18 10.49 7.25
N THR A 784 52.70 9.86 6.20
CA THR A 784 54.15 9.82 5.96
C THR A 784 54.60 11.20 5.46
N ASP A 785 55.15 12.00 6.38
CA ASP A 785 55.74 13.30 6.07
C ASP A 785 57.05 13.09 5.30
N ASP A 786 56.95 13.09 3.97
CA ASP A 786 58.08 12.98 3.04
C ASP A 786 58.85 14.31 3.03
N ALA A 787 59.58 14.56 4.12
CA ALA A 787 60.45 15.72 4.34
C ALA A 787 61.69 15.66 3.42
N ALA A 788 61.47 15.77 2.11
CA ALA A 788 62.50 15.86 1.09
C ALA A 788 63.38 17.11 1.34
N GLY A 789 64.63 16.87 1.69
CA GLY A 789 65.49 17.88 2.31
C GLY A 789 65.74 19.14 1.47
N LEU A 790 65.16 20.26 1.91
CA LEU A 790 65.64 21.59 1.56
C LEU A 790 66.97 21.85 2.28
N LYS A 791 68.08 21.61 1.57
CA LYS A 791 69.41 22.05 2.00
C LYS A 791 69.44 23.56 2.12
N SER A 792 69.73 24.05 3.32
CA SER A 792 70.02 25.46 3.56
C SER A 792 71.40 25.80 3.00
N ASP A 793 71.44 26.50 1.87
CA ASP A 793 72.67 27.13 1.39
C ASP A 793 72.71 28.62 1.77
N ARG A 794 73.90 29.09 2.12
CA ARG A 794 74.14 30.45 2.61
C ARG A 794 74.39 31.39 1.44
N SER A 795 73.69 32.52 1.42
CA SER A 795 74.31 33.85 1.61
C SER A 795 73.44 34.97 1.05
N LEU A 796 73.34 36.07 1.81
CA LEU A 796 73.49 37.44 1.33
C LEU A 796 73.65 38.36 2.55
N LYS A 797 74.47 39.41 2.40
CA LYS A 797 74.87 40.33 3.48
C LYS A 797 73.85 41.46 3.68
N PRO A 798 73.82 42.12 4.86
CA PRO A 798 72.88 43.20 5.14
C PRO A 798 73.32 44.55 4.57
N SER A 799 72.32 45.37 4.25
CA SER A 799 72.37 46.84 4.17
C SER A 799 71.01 47.39 4.54
#